data_AF-A0A7K1LH99-F1
#
_entry.id   AF-A0A7K1LH99-F1
#
_cell.length_a   1.000
_cell.length_b   1.000
_cell.length_c   1.000
_cell.angle_alpha   90.00
_cell.angle_beta   90.00
_cell.angle_gamma   90.00
#
_symmetry.space_group_name_H-M   'P 1'
#
loop_
_entity.id
_entity.type
_entity.pdbx_description
1 polymer ?
#
loop_
_entity_poly.entity_id
_entity_poly.type
_entity_poly.pdbx_seq_one_letter_code
_entity_poly.pdbx_strand_id
1 'polypeptide(L)'
;MTARTRIHDDPIELWRSVAQLSPRVLPSPGASSRSITVKDYLSGHHMPWEPGTGHSSSARDRTWHHTVFAGLVRYRRLLEYAGFAPVETRGRTDLTALFAAAVSEDGQLLPDSLELSRTAWAAAVAAGAEAGTANLPETYAEAARAWRDGLIRTWTEHGVRMRGIRANGPHEETPRSVPDETGRRRPDRPRRRMLERSDLVTAVRYTRDFLGLPDVFPDRAKNLPVRIRSVLGPPPSAAGDVSQLNHPAAKDLDLATETTRFRQAAAGLLGVDAAELFERVQDSREALYYAVAPRMVPEGTFHLSRPSVSTQFAINASLNELGESEGLWTCPRSTAAGAPEPEWTDDVVAGLVTRRAVAMARIPDPAELFDPEALSWSSGRHLFALHPDLTGFEFVRSSPLRATSESEAGSSVHVRILPGMTAQSPYQGFADGQTVDAVRAIDMVLNTLNHASPTMGPEDYETWDETARTVLQNVERVKSLLAERQRFHEVVPMLLRNEHVVTDIAEALAESTSGIEEKEEELAGLSRSHQAARAKSMEYSDAIAAHLRDEPRMIARLATFGRNRIPWRERLGQLRRDQSLAQADEESAQARVDRVHRELRQLRAAHEALRDDLRDNKESVRSLREELASYPYPDHAIDQEWLAGDWQEEGAPAPWLDGQIQKARYDAFQAALRMHSMAIQGLPEEFRTGLLAARDLLNGRPCPDPSAVLSAWQVLGLVFPQIGVASEHLPGVCRSLGEHRLGWIVYADADRLRPGVAYAGLLHAHRAILMAGHQDHAEGSFENPPPYTAPPEGVQLSLARAHSCSEGWSPARTSAYGLAVATSRYSG
;
A
#
# COMPACT_ATOMS: atom_id res chain seq x y z
N MET A 1 -15.80 26.96 3.48
CA MET A 1 -14.69 26.01 3.34
C MET A 1 -13.66 26.35 4.41
N THR A 2 -13.55 25.49 5.43
CA THR A 2 -12.73 25.68 6.63
C THR A 2 -11.25 25.41 6.34
N ALA A 3 -10.37 26.05 7.10
CA ALA A 3 -8.91 26.09 6.93
C ALA A 3 -8.17 24.75 7.22
N ARG A 4 -8.74 23.60 6.86
CA ARG A 4 -8.20 22.24 7.12
C ARG A 4 -7.65 21.50 5.89
N THR A 5 -7.41 22.17 4.76
CA THR A 5 -6.96 21.51 3.51
C THR A 5 -5.64 22.01 2.94
N ARG A 6 -4.84 22.78 3.69
CA ARG A 6 -3.44 23.02 3.32
C ARG A 6 -2.56 22.18 4.22
N ILE A 7 -1.99 21.11 3.66
CA ILE A 7 -0.77 20.52 4.17
C ILE A 7 0.24 21.67 4.20
N HIS A 8 0.68 22.11 5.38
CA HIS A 8 1.63 23.23 5.49
C HIS A 8 3.04 22.87 4.96
N ASP A 9 3.31 21.57 4.71
CA ASP A 9 4.54 20.99 4.14
C ASP A 9 4.19 20.06 2.94
N ASP A 10 4.26 20.51 1.69
CA ASP A 10 4.03 19.66 0.49
C ASP A 10 5.39 19.15 -0.07
N PRO A 11 5.77 17.87 0.16
CA PRO A 11 7.11 17.37 -0.19
C PRO A 11 7.28 17.06 -1.68
N ILE A 12 6.23 17.20 -2.51
CA ILE A 12 6.28 16.78 -3.92
C ILE A 12 7.31 17.61 -4.70
N GLU A 13 7.36 18.93 -4.50
CA GLU A 13 8.35 19.80 -5.17
C GLU A 13 9.78 19.51 -4.73
N LEU A 14 9.97 19.15 -3.45
CA LEU A 14 11.25 18.66 -2.94
C LEU A 14 11.67 17.37 -3.64
N TRP A 15 10.79 16.35 -3.67
CA TRP A 15 11.09 15.07 -4.31
C TRP A 15 11.31 15.21 -5.82
N ARG A 16 10.55 16.08 -6.49
CA ARG A 16 10.72 16.42 -7.90
C ARG A 16 12.09 17.05 -8.14
N SER A 17 12.48 18.05 -7.36
CA SER A 17 13.79 18.72 -7.48
C SER A 17 14.95 17.75 -7.23
N VAL A 18 14.82 16.91 -6.20
CA VAL A 18 15.79 15.85 -5.91
C VAL A 18 15.90 14.88 -7.09
N ALA A 19 14.79 14.43 -7.66
CA ALA A 19 14.78 13.53 -8.81
C ALA A 19 15.39 14.18 -10.08
N GLN A 20 15.11 15.46 -10.34
CA GLN A 20 15.70 16.19 -11.46
C GLN A 20 17.23 16.29 -11.35
N LEU A 21 17.75 16.46 -10.12
CA LEU A 21 19.18 16.48 -9.83
C LEU A 21 19.78 15.09 -9.58
N SER A 22 19.05 14.00 -9.81
CA SER A 22 19.52 12.63 -9.60
C SER A 22 19.78 11.90 -10.92
N PRO A 23 20.96 12.02 -11.56
CA PRO A 23 21.24 11.31 -12.81
C PRO A 23 21.34 9.80 -12.60
N ARG A 24 21.05 9.01 -13.63
CA ARG A 24 21.35 7.57 -13.60
C ARG A 24 22.86 7.32 -13.53
N VAL A 25 23.24 6.25 -12.83
CA VAL A 25 24.64 5.82 -12.80
C VAL A 25 25.01 5.32 -14.19
N LEU A 26 26.00 5.97 -14.82
CA LEU A 26 26.46 5.54 -16.13
C LEU A 26 27.12 4.16 -16.06
N PRO A 27 26.98 3.32 -17.10
CA PRO A 27 27.66 2.04 -17.14
C PRO A 27 29.18 2.24 -17.02
N SER A 28 29.84 1.34 -16.30
CA SER A 28 31.29 1.43 -16.09
C SER A 28 32.05 0.79 -17.25
N PRO A 29 33.08 1.45 -17.81
CA PRO A 29 33.95 0.82 -18.79
C PRO A 29 34.65 -0.39 -18.19
N GLY A 30 34.72 -1.48 -18.95
CA GLY A 30 35.28 -2.75 -18.47
C GLY A 30 35.77 -3.64 -19.61
N ALA A 31 36.21 -4.85 -19.26
CA ALA A 31 36.56 -5.86 -20.24
C ALA A 31 35.32 -6.19 -21.11
N SER A 32 35.51 -6.29 -22.42
CA SER A 32 34.45 -6.67 -23.34
C SER A 32 34.03 -8.13 -23.10
N SER A 33 32.73 -8.38 -22.95
CA SER A 33 32.18 -9.73 -22.99
C SER A 33 31.65 -10.05 -24.41
N ARG A 34 31.18 -11.28 -24.62
CA ARG A 34 30.61 -11.70 -25.93
C ARG A 34 29.31 -10.96 -26.28
N SER A 35 28.58 -10.45 -25.29
CA SER A 35 27.24 -9.87 -25.47
C SER A 35 27.11 -8.42 -25.01
N ILE A 36 28.09 -7.90 -24.27
CA ILE A 36 28.09 -6.50 -23.81
C ILE A 36 29.50 -5.90 -23.84
N THR A 37 29.60 -4.66 -24.32
CA THR A 37 30.82 -3.87 -24.26
C THR A 37 30.51 -2.46 -23.78
N VAL A 38 31.30 -1.93 -22.84
CA VAL A 38 31.21 -0.55 -22.39
C VAL A 38 32.59 0.07 -22.52
N LYS A 39 32.73 1.10 -23.35
CA LYS A 39 34.01 1.76 -23.63
C LYS A 39 33.86 3.28 -23.75
N ASP A 40 34.92 3.97 -23.37
CA ASP A 40 35.07 5.40 -23.62
C ASP A 40 35.84 5.60 -24.93
N TYR A 41 35.18 6.21 -25.90
CA TYR A 41 35.75 6.51 -27.22
C TYR A 41 36.39 7.89 -27.17
N LEU A 42 37.66 7.99 -27.56
CA LEU A 42 38.43 9.23 -27.65
C LEU A 42 38.60 9.67 -29.11
N SER A 43 39.24 10.81 -29.33
CA SER A 43 39.57 11.28 -30.68
C SER A 43 40.45 10.25 -31.40
N GLY A 44 40.09 9.88 -32.63
CA GLY A 44 40.79 8.87 -33.42
C GLY A 44 40.35 7.42 -33.20
N HIS A 45 39.47 7.13 -32.24
CA HIS A 45 38.86 5.80 -32.11
C HIS A 45 37.77 5.59 -33.16
N HIS A 46 37.75 4.42 -33.80
CA HIS A 46 36.64 3.97 -34.63
C HIS A 46 35.39 3.73 -33.78
N MET A 47 34.24 4.21 -34.22
CA MET A 47 32.96 3.98 -33.56
C MET A 47 32.55 2.49 -33.64
N PRO A 48 31.77 1.96 -32.69
CA PRO A 48 31.47 0.53 -32.64
C PRO A 48 30.62 0.01 -33.81
N TRP A 49 29.98 0.88 -34.58
CA TRP A 49 29.23 0.53 -35.81
C TRP A 49 30.06 0.76 -37.09
N GLU A 50 31.33 1.16 -36.98
CA GLU A 50 32.21 1.27 -38.14
C GLU A 50 32.72 -0.10 -38.59
N PRO A 51 32.86 -0.33 -39.91
CA PRO A 51 33.43 -1.55 -40.46
C PRO A 51 34.82 -1.84 -39.85
N GLY A 52 35.01 -3.03 -39.27
CA GLY A 52 36.29 -3.45 -38.68
C GLY A 52 36.38 -3.37 -37.14
N THR A 53 35.34 -2.89 -36.45
CA THR A 53 35.33 -2.77 -34.96
C THR A 53 34.74 -3.96 -34.22
N GLY A 54 34.19 -4.95 -34.93
CA GLY A 54 33.76 -6.25 -34.39
C GLY A 54 32.32 -6.31 -33.84
N HIS A 55 31.55 -5.21 -33.80
CA HIS A 55 30.13 -5.24 -33.44
C HIS A 55 29.22 -5.30 -34.69
N SER A 56 29.45 -6.31 -35.52
CA SER A 56 28.55 -6.70 -36.60
C SER A 56 28.00 -8.09 -36.31
N SER A 57 26.69 -8.26 -36.33
CA SER A 57 26.00 -9.52 -36.20
C SER A 57 25.90 -10.20 -37.57
N SER A 58 26.23 -11.48 -37.62
CA SER A 58 26.00 -12.32 -38.81
C SER A 58 24.70 -13.14 -38.71
N ALA A 59 24.07 -13.13 -37.53
CA ALA A 59 22.89 -13.93 -37.22
C ALA A 59 21.60 -13.12 -37.46
N ARG A 60 20.54 -13.78 -37.94
CA ARG A 60 19.27 -13.10 -38.31
C ARG A 60 18.42 -12.70 -37.10
N ASP A 61 18.70 -13.25 -35.92
CA ASP A 61 17.89 -13.19 -34.71
C ASP A 61 18.42 -12.21 -33.66
N ARG A 62 19.66 -11.73 -33.79
CA ARG A 62 20.30 -10.80 -32.85
C ARG A 62 21.05 -9.72 -33.60
N THR A 63 20.93 -8.48 -33.16
CA THR A 63 21.67 -7.32 -33.68
C THR A 63 22.40 -6.59 -32.56
N TRP A 64 23.36 -5.75 -32.90
CA TRP A 64 24.00 -4.86 -31.92
C TRP A 64 23.18 -3.58 -31.70
N HIS A 65 23.14 -3.14 -30.44
CA HIS A 65 22.45 -1.93 -30.01
C HIS A 65 23.43 -1.09 -29.24
N HIS A 66 23.55 0.18 -29.59
CA HIS A 66 24.49 1.08 -28.97
C HIS A 66 23.73 2.18 -28.24
N THR A 67 24.02 2.37 -26.95
CA THR A 67 23.58 3.54 -26.18
C THR A 67 24.78 4.46 -26.01
N VAL A 68 24.69 5.64 -26.61
CA VAL A 68 25.70 6.69 -26.58
C VAL A 68 25.38 7.64 -25.44
N PHE A 69 26.35 7.89 -24.57
CA PHE A 69 26.32 8.91 -23.53
C PHE A 69 27.41 9.95 -23.85
N ALA A 70 26.98 11.18 -24.16
CA ALA A 70 27.86 12.22 -24.68
C ALA A 70 27.87 13.47 -23.78
N GLY A 71 28.99 14.19 -23.79
CA GLY A 71 29.20 15.33 -22.89
C GLY A 71 29.45 14.87 -21.45
N LEU A 72 30.39 13.94 -21.27
CA LEU A 72 30.70 13.42 -19.93
C LEU A 72 31.24 14.53 -19.02
N VAL A 73 30.62 14.68 -17.86
CA VAL A 73 30.91 15.73 -16.88
C VAL A 73 30.86 15.15 -15.47
N ARG A 74 31.68 15.71 -14.57
CA ARG A 74 31.60 15.33 -13.15
C ARG A 74 30.30 15.86 -12.55
N TYR A 75 29.52 15.00 -11.90
CA TYR A 75 28.25 15.35 -11.28
C TYR A 75 28.40 16.52 -10.30
N ARG A 76 29.46 16.51 -9.48
CA ARG A 76 29.78 17.63 -8.57
C ARG A 76 29.90 18.99 -9.26
N ARG A 77 30.38 19.04 -10.51
CA ARG A 77 30.52 20.31 -11.26
C ARG A 77 29.17 20.92 -11.61
N LEU A 78 28.17 20.08 -11.90
CA LEU A 78 26.81 20.54 -12.15
C LEU A 78 26.17 21.07 -10.86
N LEU A 79 26.42 20.43 -9.71
CA LEU A 79 25.94 20.93 -8.42
C LEU A 79 26.61 22.25 -8.01
N GLU A 80 27.93 22.37 -8.17
CA GLU A 80 28.68 23.62 -7.95
C GLU A 80 28.14 24.75 -8.85
N TYR A 81 27.87 24.43 -10.13
CA TYR A 81 27.31 25.39 -11.07
C TYR A 81 25.92 25.86 -10.69
N ALA A 82 25.11 24.98 -10.10
CA ALA A 82 23.76 25.30 -9.62
C ALA A 82 23.72 26.12 -8.32
N GLY A 83 24.88 26.58 -7.81
CA GLY A 83 24.97 27.41 -6.61
C GLY A 83 25.06 26.62 -5.29
N PHE A 84 25.12 25.28 -5.34
CA PHE A 84 25.26 24.47 -4.12
C PHE A 84 26.71 24.49 -3.59
N ALA A 85 26.85 24.43 -2.26
CA ALA A 85 28.14 24.40 -1.60
C ALA A 85 29.03 23.25 -2.11
N PRO A 86 30.38 23.41 -2.14
CA PRO A 86 31.28 22.37 -2.60
C PRO A 86 31.05 21.07 -1.82
N VAL A 87 30.80 19.98 -2.53
CA VAL A 87 30.54 18.67 -1.93
C VAL A 87 31.71 17.73 -2.16
N GLU A 88 32.23 17.13 -1.08
CA GLU A 88 33.14 15.99 -1.21
C GLU A 88 32.37 14.75 -1.69
N THR A 89 32.57 14.36 -2.95
CA THR A 89 32.09 13.06 -3.46
C THR A 89 33.18 12.01 -3.33
N ARG A 90 32.97 10.98 -2.50
CA ARG A 90 33.85 9.79 -2.44
C ARG A 90 33.34 8.74 -3.45
N GLY A 91 34.06 8.48 -4.54
CA GLY A 91 33.76 7.34 -5.42
C GLY A 91 34.27 7.41 -6.87
N ARG A 92 34.26 6.26 -7.55
CA ARG A 92 34.62 6.08 -8.99
C ARG A 92 33.47 6.44 -9.96
N THR A 93 32.25 6.70 -9.46
CA THR A 93 31.00 6.90 -10.23
C THR A 93 30.56 8.38 -10.32
N ASP A 94 31.51 9.32 -10.33
CA ASP A 94 31.24 10.76 -10.33
C ASP A 94 30.87 11.33 -11.71
N LEU A 95 30.73 10.52 -12.77
CA LEU A 95 30.45 11.01 -14.13
C LEU A 95 28.97 10.85 -14.51
N THR A 96 28.41 11.91 -15.09
CA THR A 96 27.14 11.93 -15.81
C THR A 96 27.35 12.45 -17.23
N ALA A 97 26.30 12.48 -18.06
CA ALA A 97 26.33 12.94 -19.44
C ALA A 97 25.34 14.08 -19.67
N LEU A 98 25.55 14.87 -20.73
CA LEU A 98 24.62 15.92 -21.16
C LEU A 98 23.41 15.35 -21.90
N PHE A 99 23.60 14.26 -22.65
CA PHE A 99 22.51 13.58 -23.34
C PHE A 99 22.85 12.11 -23.62
N ALA A 100 21.81 11.34 -23.90
CA ALA A 100 21.90 9.96 -24.35
C ALA A 100 21.15 9.75 -25.66
N ALA A 101 21.61 8.78 -26.45
CA ALA A 101 21.01 8.42 -27.73
C ALA A 101 21.19 6.93 -28.03
N ALA A 102 20.16 6.27 -28.55
CA ALA A 102 20.27 4.92 -29.08
C ALA A 102 20.60 4.94 -30.57
N VAL A 103 21.55 4.08 -30.95
CA VAL A 103 22.08 3.93 -32.30
C VAL A 103 22.02 2.45 -32.68
N SER A 104 21.53 2.17 -33.89
CA SER A 104 21.45 0.81 -34.44
C SER A 104 22.84 0.26 -34.77
N GLU A 105 22.91 -1.04 -35.02
CA GLU A 105 24.11 -1.72 -35.53
C GLU A 105 24.75 -1.02 -36.75
N ASP A 106 23.93 -0.52 -37.69
CA ASP A 106 24.42 0.18 -38.89
C ASP A 106 24.79 1.66 -38.66
N GLY A 107 24.86 2.12 -37.41
CA GLY A 107 25.15 3.51 -37.09
C GLY A 107 24.01 4.49 -37.39
N GLN A 108 22.75 4.01 -37.44
CA GLN A 108 21.57 4.85 -37.58
C GLN A 108 21.06 5.32 -36.23
N LEU A 109 20.88 6.61 -36.05
CA LEU A 109 20.27 7.17 -34.85
C LEU A 109 18.77 6.83 -34.80
N LEU A 110 18.27 6.53 -33.61
CA LEU A 110 16.84 6.45 -33.28
C LEU A 110 16.39 7.81 -32.69
N PRO A 111 15.69 8.69 -33.43
CA PRO A 111 15.40 10.05 -32.97
C PRO A 111 14.61 10.12 -31.66
N ASP A 112 13.64 9.22 -31.46
CA ASP A 112 12.80 9.18 -30.27
C ASP A 112 13.55 8.73 -29.01
N SER A 113 14.74 8.15 -29.17
CA SER A 113 15.61 7.75 -28.05
C SER A 113 16.45 8.90 -27.48
N LEU A 114 16.38 10.10 -28.06
CA LEU A 114 17.14 11.26 -27.60
C LEU A 114 16.62 11.75 -26.25
N GLU A 115 17.49 11.65 -25.24
CA GLU A 115 17.25 12.11 -23.88
C GLU A 115 18.25 13.21 -23.50
N LEU A 116 17.72 14.40 -23.16
CA LEU A 116 18.49 15.47 -22.51
C LEU A 116 18.74 15.10 -21.05
N SER A 117 19.84 15.57 -20.47
CA SER A 117 20.11 15.43 -19.03
C SER A 117 19.24 16.38 -18.21
N ARG A 118 18.31 15.81 -17.42
CA ARG A 118 17.52 16.55 -16.43
C ARG A 118 18.40 17.26 -15.41
N THR A 119 19.49 16.63 -14.99
CA THR A 119 20.42 17.19 -14.02
C THR A 119 21.15 18.40 -14.58
N ALA A 120 21.60 18.34 -15.84
CA ALA A 120 22.24 19.48 -16.48
C ALA A 120 21.25 20.64 -16.72
N TRP A 121 20.02 20.32 -17.12
CA TRP A 121 18.94 21.32 -17.25
C TRP A 121 18.59 21.96 -15.90
N ALA A 122 18.36 21.17 -14.86
CA ALA A 122 18.02 21.68 -13.52
C ALA A 122 19.14 22.54 -12.94
N ALA A 123 20.40 22.16 -13.15
CA ALA A 123 21.55 22.98 -12.76
C ALA A 123 21.59 24.31 -13.51
N ALA A 124 21.28 24.31 -14.81
CA ALA A 124 21.23 25.52 -15.61
C ALA A 124 20.08 26.46 -15.20
N VAL A 125 18.91 25.91 -14.88
CA VAL A 125 17.76 26.68 -14.39
C VAL A 125 18.07 27.31 -13.04
N ALA A 126 18.66 26.56 -12.10
CA ALA A 126 19.04 27.07 -10.79
C ALA A 126 20.04 28.24 -10.89
N ALA A 127 21.10 28.08 -11.71
CA ALA A 127 22.09 29.14 -11.95
C ALA A 127 21.49 30.37 -12.66
N GLY A 128 20.60 30.15 -13.63
CA GLY A 128 19.95 31.20 -14.41
C GLY A 128 18.96 32.04 -13.58
N ALA A 129 18.32 31.43 -12.57
CA ALA A 129 17.46 32.13 -11.61
C ALA A 129 18.26 33.10 -10.73
N GLU A 130 19.47 32.74 -10.31
CA GLU A 130 20.36 33.62 -9.54
C GLU A 130 20.92 34.77 -10.40
N ALA A 131 21.23 34.50 -11.68
CA ALA A 131 21.80 35.49 -12.59
C ALA A 131 20.77 36.41 -13.27
N GLY A 132 19.47 36.10 -13.16
CA GLY A 132 18.38 36.87 -13.80
C GLY A 132 18.34 36.74 -15.33
N THR A 133 18.90 35.68 -15.90
CA THR A 133 19.12 35.49 -17.36
C THR A 133 18.39 34.26 -17.94
N ALA A 134 17.15 33.99 -17.52
CA ALA A 134 16.43 32.79 -17.91
C ALA A 134 15.92 32.83 -19.37
N ASN A 135 16.74 32.36 -20.32
CA ASN A 135 16.35 32.09 -21.72
C ASN A 135 15.95 30.63 -21.97
N LEU A 136 15.91 29.79 -20.93
CA LEU A 136 15.50 28.38 -21.02
C LEU A 136 13.97 28.23 -20.87
N PRO A 137 13.35 27.25 -21.53
CA PRO A 137 11.93 26.94 -21.31
C PRO A 137 11.62 26.63 -19.84
N GLU A 138 10.40 26.96 -19.40
CA GLU A 138 9.96 26.83 -18.00
C GLU A 138 9.91 25.37 -17.53
N THR A 139 9.52 24.45 -18.42
CA THR A 139 9.43 23.02 -18.10
C THR A 139 10.53 22.20 -18.78
N TYR A 140 10.93 21.10 -18.14
CA TYR A 140 11.88 20.16 -18.73
C TYR A 140 11.35 19.55 -20.04
N ALA A 141 10.04 19.28 -20.13
CA ALA A 141 9.43 18.68 -21.31
C ALA A 141 9.57 19.57 -22.55
N GLU A 142 9.34 20.88 -22.39
CA GLU A 142 9.55 21.88 -23.44
C GLU A 142 11.03 22.02 -23.80
N ALA A 143 11.91 22.11 -22.79
CA ALA A 143 13.36 22.18 -23.01
C ALA A 143 13.90 20.97 -23.77
N ALA A 144 13.49 19.76 -23.37
CA ALA A 144 13.88 18.52 -24.04
C ALA A 144 13.35 18.45 -25.48
N ARG A 145 12.12 18.92 -25.73
CA ARG A 145 11.54 18.97 -27.08
C ARG A 145 12.30 19.96 -27.97
N ALA A 146 12.48 21.20 -27.52
CA ALA A 146 13.18 22.23 -28.26
C ALA A 146 14.65 21.84 -28.56
N TRP A 147 15.33 21.27 -27.56
CA TRP A 147 16.68 20.72 -27.74
C TRP A 147 16.71 19.61 -28.79
N ARG A 148 15.78 18.63 -28.69
CA ARG A 148 15.70 17.49 -29.61
C ARG A 148 15.45 17.95 -31.05
N ASP A 149 14.48 18.84 -31.27
CA ASP A 149 14.12 19.35 -32.59
C ASP A 149 15.29 20.10 -33.24
N GLY A 150 16.01 20.91 -32.45
CA GLY A 150 17.20 21.58 -32.93
C GLY A 150 18.33 20.61 -33.28
N LEU A 151 18.57 19.59 -32.44
CA LEU A 151 19.61 18.59 -32.69
C LEU A 151 19.31 17.71 -33.92
N ILE A 152 18.06 17.26 -34.08
CA ILE A 152 17.61 16.51 -35.25
C ILE A 152 17.83 17.35 -36.53
N ARG A 153 17.50 18.64 -36.49
CA ARG A 153 17.75 19.56 -37.61
C ARG A 153 19.24 19.67 -37.94
N THR A 154 20.11 19.90 -36.95
CA THR A 154 21.57 19.96 -37.16
C THR A 154 22.13 18.67 -37.76
N TRP A 155 21.72 17.51 -37.26
CA TRP A 155 22.16 16.22 -37.80
C TRP A 155 21.57 15.91 -39.18
N THR A 156 20.37 16.40 -39.49
CA THR A 156 19.79 16.31 -40.84
C THR A 156 20.61 17.13 -41.84
N GLU A 157 21.00 18.35 -41.46
CA GLU A 157 21.85 19.24 -42.26
C GLU A 157 23.25 18.64 -42.51
N HIS A 158 23.80 17.92 -41.52
CA HIS A 158 25.08 17.19 -41.63
C HIS A 158 24.98 15.85 -42.39
N GLY A 159 23.77 15.43 -42.80
CA GLY A 159 23.57 14.20 -43.56
C GLY A 159 23.65 12.90 -42.73
N VAL A 160 23.42 12.96 -41.42
CA VAL A 160 23.39 11.78 -40.54
C VAL A 160 22.16 10.91 -40.84
N ARG A 161 22.34 9.59 -40.94
CA ARG A 161 21.24 8.65 -41.16
C ARG A 161 20.42 8.45 -39.87
N MET A 162 19.11 8.70 -39.95
CA MET A 162 18.15 8.57 -38.85
C MET A 162 16.98 7.66 -39.24
N ARG A 163 16.53 6.80 -38.32
CA ARG A 163 15.38 5.90 -38.54
C ARG A 163 14.06 6.70 -38.56
N GLY A 164 13.12 6.33 -39.43
CA GLY A 164 11.79 6.95 -39.50
C GLY A 164 11.72 8.30 -40.22
N ILE A 165 12.81 9.08 -40.24
CA ILE A 165 12.88 10.36 -40.94
C ILE A 165 13.21 10.14 -42.43
N ARG A 166 12.15 9.94 -43.22
CA ARG A 166 12.22 10.09 -44.68
C ARG A 166 12.26 11.58 -44.99
N ALA A 167 13.30 12.04 -45.68
CA ALA A 167 13.26 13.39 -46.22
C ALA A 167 12.25 13.37 -47.39
N ASN A 168 11.02 13.83 -47.19
CA ASN A 168 10.05 13.91 -48.26
C ASN A 168 10.07 15.29 -48.91
N GLY A 169 10.35 15.30 -50.21
CA GLY A 169 9.38 15.79 -51.19
C GLY A 169 9.12 14.64 -52.20
N PRO A 170 7.94 14.56 -52.84
CA PRO A 170 7.68 13.60 -53.91
C PRO A 170 8.50 13.99 -55.15
N HIS A 171 8.92 12.99 -55.94
CA HIS A 171 9.51 13.09 -57.29
C HIS A 171 9.94 14.49 -57.78
N GLU A 172 11.23 14.78 -57.70
CA GLU A 172 11.91 15.47 -58.80
C GLU A 172 13.04 14.55 -59.26
N GLU A 173 12.85 13.99 -60.45
CA GLU A 173 13.96 13.59 -61.29
C GLU A 173 14.99 14.72 -61.26
N THR A 174 16.25 14.38 -61.02
CA THR A 174 17.42 15.26 -61.15
C THR A 174 17.19 16.40 -62.15
N PRO A 175 17.04 17.67 -61.71
CA PRO A 175 17.34 18.77 -62.60
C PRO A 175 18.85 18.72 -62.81
N ARG A 176 19.27 18.47 -64.05
CA ARG A 176 20.61 18.83 -64.50
C ARG A 176 20.90 20.23 -63.97
N SER A 177 22.02 20.38 -63.28
CA SER A 177 22.55 21.64 -62.78
C SER A 177 22.59 22.68 -63.90
N VAL A 178 21.66 23.64 -63.88
CA VAL A 178 21.82 24.90 -64.61
C VAL A 178 22.76 25.78 -63.78
N PRO A 179 23.86 26.31 -64.35
CA PRO A 179 24.72 27.26 -63.65
C PRO A 179 23.97 28.60 -63.49
N ASP A 180 23.99 29.16 -62.29
CA ASP A 180 23.65 30.57 -62.07
C ASP A 180 24.80 31.47 -62.60
N GLU A 181 24.48 32.66 -63.10
CA GLU A 181 25.38 33.60 -63.82
C GLU A 181 26.55 34.14 -62.97
N THR A 182 26.73 33.65 -61.75
CA THR A 182 27.81 34.04 -60.82
C THR A 182 28.82 32.91 -60.53
N GLY A 183 28.72 31.76 -61.19
CA GLY A 183 29.76 30.71 -61.13
C GLY A 183 29.95 30.04 -59.78
N ARG A 184 29.07 30.27 -58.79
CA ARG A 184 29.10 29.57 -57.50
C ARG A 184 28.26 28.30 -57.57
N ARG A 185 28.92 27.13 -57.50
CA ARG A 185 28.27 25.83 -57.31
C ARG A 185 27.38 25.89 -56.05
N ARG A 186 26.08 25.53 -56.18
CA ARG A 186 25.30 25.11 -55.01
C ARG A 186 26.03 23.94 -54.35
N PRO A 187 26.19 23.91 -53.01
CA PRO A 187 26.81 22.77 -52.34
C PRO A 187 26.02 21.50 -52.68
N ASP A 188 26.73 20.44 -53.07
CA ASP A 188 26.18 19.10 -53.26
C ASP A 188 25.41 18.69 -52.00
N ARG A 189 24.20 18.14 -52.17
CA ARG A 189 23.45 17.59 -51.04
C ARG A 189 24.32 16.52 -50.34
N PRO A 190 24.49 16.57 -49.00
CA PRO A 190 25.34 15.61 -48.30
C PRO A 190 24.82 14.18 -48.52
N ARG A 191 25.69 13.28 -48.97
CA ARG A 191 25.39 11.84 -49.04
C ARG A 191 25.10 11.35 -47.62
N ARG A 192 23.98 10.65 -47.42
CA ARG A 192 23.59 10.12 -46.10
C ARG A 192 24.66 9.16 -45.58
N ARG A 193 25.26 9.48 -44.43
CA ARG A 193 26.33 8.70 -43.79
C ARG A 193 25.92 8.21 -42.39
N MET A 194 26.66 7.23 -41.87
CA MET A 194 26.51 6.77 -40.49
C MET A 194 26.89 7.88 -39.51
N LEU A 195 26.39 7.81 -38.27
CA LEU A 195 26.74 8.77 -37.23
C LEU A 195 28.25 8.70 -36.93
N GLU A 196 28.96 9.81 -37.09
CA GLU A 196 30.39 9.90 -36.78
C GLU A 196 30.62 10.55 -35.41
N ARG A 197 31.84 10.38 -34.89
CA ARG A 197 32.26 11.07 -33.65
C ARG A 197 32.18 12.60 -33.77
N SER A 198 32.50 13.15 -34.94
CA SER A 198 32.45 14.59 -35.23
C SER A 198 31.04 15.16 -35.03
N ASP A 199 30.01 14.39 -35.41
CA ASP A 199 28.61 14.74 -35.23
C ASP A 199 28.21 14.73 -33.75
N LEU A 200 28.74 13.79 -32.95
CA LEU A 200 28.55 13.76 -31.49
C LEU A 200 29.24 14.93 -30.78
N VAL A 201 30.45 15.32 -31.21
CA VAL A 201 31.14 16.50 -30.67
C VAL A 201 30.36 17.79 -30.97
N THR A 202 29.80 17.89 -32.17
CA THR A 202 28.91 19.01 -32.55
C THR A 202 27.67 19.02 -31.68
N ALA A 203 27.04 17.87 -31.45
CA ALA A 203 25.88 17.74 -30.57
C ALA A 203 26.18 18.15 -29.12
N VAL A 204 27.37 17.81 -28.59
CA VAL A 204 27.81 18.26 -27.26
C VAL A 204 27.94 19.78 -27.18
N ARG A 205 28.52 20.42 -28.21
CA ARG A 205 28.62 21.88 -28.28
C ARG A 205 27.24 22.54 -28.34
N TYR A 206 26.38 22.05 -29.23
CA TYR A 206 25.00 22.52 -29.35
C TYR A 206 24.26 22.41 -28.01
N THR A 207 24.37 21.26 -27.32
CA THR A 207 23.71 21.03 -26.04
C THR A 207 24.26 21.94 -24.94
N ARG A 208 25.58 22.14 -24.90
CA ARG A 208 26.22 23.07 -23.97
C ARG A 208 25.74 24.50 -24.17
N ASP A 209 25.71 24.96 -25.42
CA ASP A 209 25.32 26.32 -25.76
C ASP A 209 23.82 26.53 -25.50
N PHE A 210 22.99 25.52 -25.78
CA PHE A 210 21.57 25.50 -25.45
C PHE A 210 21.31 25.63 -23.94
N LEU A 211 22.04 24.86 -23.12
CA LEU A 211 21.91 24.91 -21.65
C LEU A 211 22.65 26.08 -21.01
N GLY A 212 23.44 26.86 -21.77
CA GLY A 212 24.26 27.94 -21.22
C GLY A 212 25.31 27.46 -20.23
N LEU A 213 26.06 26.40 -20.55
CA LEU A 213 27.06 25.79 -19.65
C LEU A 213 28.55 26.00 -20.09
N PRO A 214 29.01 27.24 -20.38
CA PRO A 214 30.35 27.46 -20.92
C PRO A 214 31.48 27.11 -19.93
N ASP A 215 31.30 27.40 -18.64
CA ASP A 215 32.33 27.20 -17.60
C ASP A 215 32.46 25.74 -17.14
N VAL A 216 31.39 24.96 -17.30
CA VAL A 216 31.37 23.53 -16.99
C VAL A 216 32.04 22.71 -18.11
N PHE A 217 31.97 23.20 -19.37
CA PHE A 217 32.47 22.52 -20.56
C PHE A 217 33.43 23.41 -21.38
N PRO A 218 34.75 23.35 -21.12
CA PRO A 218 35.72 24.23 -21.77
C PRO A 218 35.80 24.01 -23.29
N ASP A 219 35.99 25.10 -24.05
CA ASP A 219 36.04 25.12 -25.52
C ASP A 219 37.11 24.19 -26.15
N ARG A 220 38.11 23.74 -25.39
CA ARG A 220 39.14 22.77 -25.81
C ARG A 220 38.63 21.32 -25.91
N ALA A 221 37.32 21.14 -26.06
CA ALA A 221 36.55 19.89 -26.06
C ALA A 221 36.84 18.87 -27.19
N LYS A 222 37.93 18.99 -27.97
CA LYS A 222 38.24 18.02 -29.06
C LYS A 222 38.45 16.59 -28.55
N ASN A 223 38.82 16.43 -27.27
CA ASN A 223 39.14 15.14 -26.66
C ASN A 223 38.12 14.65 -25.62
N LEU A 224 36.90 15.22 -25.56
CA LEU A 224 35.89 14.74 -24.61
C LEU A 224 35.53 13.27 -24.92
N PRO A 225 35.71 12.34 -23.97
CA PRO A 225 35.29 10.96 -24.17
C PRO A 225 33.78 10.87 -24.40
N VAL A 226 33.39 9.97 -25.30
CA VAL A 226 31.99 9.55 -25.47
C VAL A 226 31.91 8.13 -24.94
N ARG A 227 31.02 7.89 -23.97
CA ARG A 227 30.82 6.55 -23.45
C ARG A 227 29.77 5.83 -24.28
N ILE A 228 30.09 4.64 -24.76
CA ILE A 228 29.14 3.82 -25.52
C ILE A 228 29.01 2.46 -24.85
N ARG A 229 27.77 2.08 -24.55
CA ARG A 229 27.37 0.73 -24.16
C ARG A 229 26.81 0.03 -25.40
N SER A 230 27.46 -1.03 -25.85
CA SER A 230 26.97 -1.90 -26.92
C SER A 230 26.45 -3.21 -26.32
N VAL A 231 25.25 -3.62 -26.69
CA VAL A 231 24.64 -4.87 -26.26
C VAL A 231 24.21 -5.67 -27.50
N LEU A 232 24.52 -6.96 -27.51
CA LEU A 232 24.05 -7.91 -28.53
C LEU A 232 22.74 -8.53 -28.03
N GLY A 233 21.63 -8.17 -28.67
CA GLY A 233 20.29 -8.57 -28.27
C GLY A 233 19.36 -8.79 -29.46
N PRO A 234 18.12 -9.23 -29.23
CA PRO A 234 17.10 -9.22 -30.28
C PRO A 234 16.90 -7.78 -30.80
N PRO A 235 16.60 -7.58 -32.10
CA PRO A 235 16.68 -6.27 -32.76
C PRO A 235 15.93 -5.15 -32.03
N PRO A 236 16.45 -3.90 -32.06
CA PRO A 236 15.90 -2.82 -31.26
C PRO A 236 14.48 -2.55 -31.71
N SER A 237 13.57 -3.02 -30.89
CA SER A 237 12.30 -2.35 -30.71
C SER A 237 12.54 -0.99 -30.08
N ALA A 238 11.64 -0.04 -30.32
CA ALA A 238 11.75 1.32 -29.82
C ALA A 238 12.21 1.38 -28.36
N ALA A 239 12.95 2.45 -28.03
CA ALA A 239 13.48 2.68 -26.69
C ALA A 239 12.39 2.38 -25.64
N GLY A 240 12.67 1.45 -24.74
CA GLY A 240 11.78 1.22 -23.60
C GLY A 240 11.53 2.52 -22.86
N ASP A 241 10.34 2.67 -22.32
CA ASP A 241 9.89 3.85 -21.55
C ASP A 241 10.72 4.06 -20.25
N VAL A 242 11.71 3.19 -20.02
CA VAL A 242 12.73 3.31 -18.98
C VAL A 242 13.87 4.19 -19.46
N SER A 243 13.94 5.39 -18.88
CA SER A 243 15.01 6.36 -19.14
C SER A 243 16.39 5.75 -18.93
N GLN A 244 17.33 6.01 -19.85
CA GLN A 244 18.70 5.51 -19.78
C GLN A 244 19.62 6.52 -19.08
N LEU A 245 19.26 7.80 -19.08
CA LEU A 245 20.05 8.89 -18.51
C LEU A 245 19.45 9.51 -17.24
N ASN A 246 18.12 9.61 -17.18
CA ASN A 246 17.44 10.40 -16.16
C ASN A 246 16.83 9.53 -15.07
N HIS A 247 16.55 10.16 -13.92
CA HIS A 247 15.86 9.50 -12.82
C HIS A 247 14.51 8.93 -13.28
N PRO A 248 14.20 7.66 -13.00
CA PRO A 248 13.01 6.99 -13.53
C PRO A 248 11.70 7.60 -13.04
N ALA A 249 11.65 8.10 -11.80
CA ALA A 249 10.47 8.74 -11.22
C ALA A 249 10.26 10.20 -11.65
N ALA A 250 11.23 10.84 -12.33
CA ALA A 250 11.18 12.30 -12.53
C ALA A 250 10.00 12.78 -13.39
N LYS A 251 9.63 12.00 -14.42
CA LYS A 251 8.49 12.37 -15.28
C LYS A 251 7.15 12.26 -14.55
N ASP A 252 6.99 11.24 -13.72
CA ASP A 252 5.77 11.03 -12.95
C ASP A 252 5.63 12.05 -11.82
N LEU A 253 6.77 12.48 -11.23
CA LEU A 253 6.80 13.59 -10.27
C LEU A 253 6.48 14.95 -10.92
N ASP A 254 6.86 15.19 -12.18
CA ASP A 254 6.39 16.39 -12.90
C ASP A 254 4.86 16.36 -13.05
N LEU A 255 4.29 15.22 -13.47
CA LEU A 255 2.83 15.07 -13.58
C LEU A 255 2.12 15.28 -12.24
N ALA A 256 2.71 14.80 -11.15
CA ALA A 256 2.14 14.96 -9.81
C ALA A 256 2.06 16.42 -9.34
N THR A 257 2.99 17.27 -9.78
CA THR A 257 2.94 18.72 -9.49
C THR A 257 1.87 19.44 -10.27
N GLU A 258 1.45 18.90 -11.43
CA GLU A 258 0.50 19.53 -12.35
C GLU A 258 -0.96 19.10 -12.09
N THR A 259 -1.20 17.99 -11.39
CA THR A 259 -2.56 17.43 -11.23
C THR A 259 -2.91 17.07 -9.78
N THR A 260 -4.09 17.48 -9.31
CA THR A 260 -4.57 17.21 -7.94
C THR A 260 -4.93 15.74 -7.69
N ARG A 261 -5.35 14.98 -8.71
CA ARG A 261 -5.75 13.56 -8.58
C ARG A 261 -4.65 12.68 -7.98
N PHE A 262 -3.40 12.98 -8.29
CA PHE A 262 -2.24 12.18 -7.91
C PHE A 262 -1.93 12.28 -6.40
N ARG A 263 -2.56 13.24 -5.71
CA ARG A 263 -2.43 13.41 -4.26
C ARG A 263 -3.25 12.39 -3.47
N GLN A 264 -4.37 11.90 -4.00
CA GLN A 264 -5.21 10.89 -3.34
C GLN A 264 -4.55 9.51 -3.34
N ALA A 265 -3.93 9.12 -4.46
CA ALA A 265 -3.27 7.81 -4.61
C ALA A 265 -2.10 7.58 -3.62
N ALA A 266 -1.54 8.66 -3.07
CA ALA A 266 -0.46 8.62 -2.09
C ALA A 266 -0.81 9.34 -0.79
N ALA A 267 -2.11 9.57 -0.52
CA ALA A 267 -2.58 10.25 0.69
C ALA A 267 -2.02 9.63 1.97
N GLY A 268 -1.93 8.29 2.03
CA GLY A 268 -1.31 7.57 3.14
C GLY A 268 0.19 7.85 3.31
N LEU A 269 0.96 7.99 2.22
CA LEU A 269 2.39 8.34 2.27
C LEU A 269 2.61 9.81 2.66
N LEU A 270 1.64 10.67 2.33
CA LEU A 270 1.64 12.11 2.63
C LEU A 270 1.01 12.44 4.00
N GLY A 271 0.42 11.46 4.68
CA GLY A 271 -0.26 11.65 5.98
C GLY A 271 -1.58 12.43 5.90
N VAL A 272 -2.19 12.52 4.72
CA VAL A 272 -3.43 13.29 4.49
C VAL A 272 -4.64 12.66 5.19
N ASP A 273 -4.59 11.36 5.46
CA ASP A 273 -5.58 10.57 6.22
C ASP A 273 -4.92 9.78 7.35
N ALA A 274 -3.93 10.37 8.03
CA ALA A 274 -3.27 9.72 9.15
C ALA A 274 -4.28 9.32 10.23
N ALA A 275 -4.18 8.09 10.73
CA ALA A 275 -5.09 7.59 11.74
C ALA A 275 -5.04 8.46 13.02
N GLU A 276 -6.21 8.80 13.57
CA GLU A 276 -6.29 9.56 14.83
C GLU A 276 -5.87 8.73 16.05
N LEU A 277 -5.90 7.40 15.93
CA LEU A 277 -5.53 6.44 16.96
C LEU A 277 -4.47 5.49 16.41
N PHE A 278 -3.32 5.46 17.10
CA PHE A 278 -2.24 4.54 16.83
C PHE A 278 -2.41 3.32 17.74
N GLU A 279 -2.69 2.17 17.15
CA GLU A 279 -2.74 0.91 17.88
C GLU A 279 -1.42 0.18 17.66
N ARG A 280 -0.65 0.00 18.73
CA ARG A 280 0.40 -1.02 18.72
C ARG A 280 -0.28 -2.37 18.74
N VAL A 281 -0.23 -3.07 17.61
CA VAL A 281 -0.84 -4.40 17.46
C VAL A 281 -0.27 -5.37 18.49
N GLN A 282 0.98 -5.17 18.91
CA GLN A 282 1.62 -5.93 19.98
C GLN A 282 1.13 -5.61 21.40
N ASP A 283 0.48 -4.47 21.60
CA ASP A 283 0.02 -4.01 22.91
C ASP A 283 -1.51 -4.14 23.07
N SER A 284 -2.25 -4.28 21.96
CA SER A 284 -3.72 -4.39 21.96
C SER A 284 -4.20 -5.81 21.65
N ARG A 285 -4.33 -6.62 22.71
CA ARG A 285 -4.91 -7.97 22.65
C ARG A 285 -6.27 -8.00 21.95
N GLU A 286 -7.12 -7.00 22.21
CA GLU A 286 -8.47 -6.91 21.65
C GLU A 286 -8.45 -6.62 20.14
N ALA A 287 -7.57 -5.72 19.69
CA ALA A 287 -7.43 -5.42 18.27
C ALA A 287 -6.96 -6.65 17.48
N LEU A 288 -5.94 -7.34 17.99
CA LEU A 288 -5.43 -8.56 17.35
C LEU A 288 -6.51 -9.65 17.32
N TYR A 289 -7.24 -9.83 18.42
CA TYR A 289 -8.34 -10.79 18.53
C TYR A 289 -9.40 -10.63 17.43
N TYR A 290 -9.80 -9.40 17.12
CA TYR A 290 -10.76 -9.12 16.04
C TYR A 290 -10.13 -9.16 14.65
N ALA A 291 -8.86 -8.79 14.52
CA ALA A 291 -8.17 -8.77 13.23
C ALA A 291 -7.87 -10.18 12.68
N VAL A 292 -7.68 -11.19 13.56
CA VAL A 292 -7.52 -12.60 13.17
C VAL A 292 -8.82 -13.41 13.25
N ALA A 293 -9.98 -12.73 13.31
CA ALA A 293 -11.27 -13.41 13.33
C ALA A 293 -11.48 -14.28 12.08
N PRO A 294 -12.13 -15.45 12.18
CA PRO A 294 -12.36 -16.36 11.06
C PRO A 294 -12.96 -15.69 9.82
N ARG A 295 -13.92 -14.77 10.01
CA ARG A 295 -14.56 -14.03 8.91
C ARG A 295 -13.61 -13.13 8.09
N MET A 296 -12.43 -12.80 8.64
CA MET A 296 -11.45 -11.92 8.00
C MET A 296 -10.47 -12.69 7.09
N VAL A 297 -10.45 -14.03 7.22
CA VAL A 297 -9.52 -14.91 6.50
C VAL A 297 -9.90 -15.01 5.03
N PRO A 298 -8.94 -14.85 4.08
CA PRO A 298 -9.23 -14.98 2.66
C PRO A 298 -9.51 -16.41 2.23
N GLU A 299 -10.29 -16.55 1.15
CA GLU A 299 -10.86 -17.83 0.75
C GLU A 299 -9.85 -18.82 0.13
N GLY A 300 -8.69 -18.33 -0.33
CA GLY A 300 -7.64 -19.13 -0.96
C GLY A 300 -6.31 -19.12 -0.20
N THR A 301 -5.51 -20.17 -0.39
CA THR A 301 -4.11 -20.29 0.06
C THR A 301 -3.35 -21.32 -0.79
N PHE A 302 -2.03 -21.22 -0.87
CA PHE A 302 -1.11 -22.24 -1.42
C PHE A 302 -0.45 -23.06 -0.29
N HIS A 303 -0.68 -22.70 0.97
CA HIS A 303 -0.11 -23.36 2.13
C HIS A 303 -1.12 -24.27 2.83
N LEU A 304 -0.71 -25.51 3.10
CA LEU A 304 -1.45 -26.40 3.99
C LEU A 304 -1.10 -26.19 5.47
N SER A 305 0.09 -25.63 5.74
CA SER A 305 0.52 -25.24 7.09
C SER A 305 -0.24 -24.01 7.56
N ARG A 306 -0.41 -23.92 8.89
CA ARG A 306 -1.01 -22.78 9.57
C ARG A 306 0.02 -21.64 9.63
N PRO A 307 -0.33 -20.41 9.21
CA PRO A 307 0.56 -19.25 9.33
C PRO A 307 0.70 -18.81 10.79
N SER A 308 1.68 -17.96 11.07
CA SER A 308 1.78 -17.29 12.37
C SER A 308 0.65 -16.25 12.55
N VAL A 309 0.33 -15.90 13.80
CA VAL A 309 -0.68 -14.87 14.15
C VAL A 309 -0.35 -13.54 13.48
N SER A 310 0.92 -13.13 13.50
CA SER A 310 1.40 -11.88 12.89
C SER A 310 1.27 -11.89 11.37
N THR A 311 1.59 -13.02 10.74
CA THR A 311 1.38 -13.24 9.31
C THR A 311 -0.11 -13.16 8.94
N GLN A 312 -0.97 -13.85 9.68
CA GLN A 312 -2.40 -13.86 9.41
C GLN A 312 -3.03 -12.48 9.62
N PHE A 313 -2.59 -11.75 10.64
CA PHE A 313 -2.95 -10.35 10.84
C PHE A 313 -2.62 -9.50 9.61
N ALA A 314 -1.40 -9.59 9.07
CA ALA A 314 -0.99 -8.82 7.91
C ALA A 314 -1.82 -9.14 6.66
N ILE A 315 -2.10 -10.42 6.42
CA ILE A 315 -2.96 -10.88 5.31
C ILE A 315 -4.38 -10.30 5.47
N ASN A 316 -4.97 -10.44 6.66
CA ASN A 316 -6.33 -9.98 6.93
C ASN A 316 -6.44 -8.46 6.86
N ALA A 317 -5.53 -7.73 7.52
CA ALA A 317 -5.56 -6.27 7.55
C ALA A 317 -5.38 -5.70 6.14
N SER A 318 -4.40 -6.20 5.37
CA SER A 318 -4.15 -5.71 4.01
C SER A 318 -5.34 -5.92 3.07
N LEU A 319 -5.97 -7.10 3.08
CA LEU A 319 -7.09 -7.40 2.20
C LEU A 319 -8.42 -6.75 2.63
N ASN A 320 -8.66 -6.60 3.93
CA ASN A 320 -9.94 -6.10 4.43
C ASN A 320 -9.96 -4.57 4.60
N GLU A 321 -8.84 -3.93 4.97
CA GLU A 321 -8.78 -2.46 5.06
C GLU A 321 -8.72 -1.79 3.69
N LEU A 322 -8.04 -2.43 2.73
CA LEU A 322 -8.01 -1.98 1.33
C LEU A 322 -9.19 -2.51 0.51
N GLY A 323 -10.05 -3.36 1.08
CA GLY A 323 -11.14 -4.12 0.45
C GLY A 323 -11.57 -3.64 -0.94
N GLU A 324 -12.64 -2.85 -1.00
CA GLU A 324 -13.06 -2.16 -2.23
C GLU A 324 -12.50 -0.73 -2.32
N SER A 325 -11.94 -0.20 -1.23
CA SER A 325 -11.37 1.14 -1.12
C SER A 325 -10.04 1.28 -1.87
N GLU A 326 -9.75 2.48 -2.35
CA GLU A 326 -8.39 2.87 -2.76
C GLU A 326 -7.57 3.26 -1.54
N GLY A 327 -6.27 2.97 -1.53
CA GLY A 327 -5.43 3.40 -0.42
C GLY A 327 -4.08 2.71 -0.32
N LEU A 328 -3.40 3.03 0.78
CA LEU A 328 -2.08 2.52 1.12
C LEU A 328 -2.16 1.89 2.51
N TRP A 329 -1.78 0.62 2.61
CA TRP A 329 -1.60 -0.07 3.88
C TRP A 329 -0.11 -0.31 4.13
N THR A 330 0.33 -0.12 5.38
CA THR A 330 1.73 -0.31 5.76
C THR A 330 1.83 -1.45 6.75
N CYS A 331 2.54 -2.51 6.36
CA CYS A 331 2.76 -3.68 7.19
C CYS A 331 3.68 -3.32 8.37
N PRO A 332 3.25 -3.51 9.64
CA PRO A 332 4.12 -3.33 10.79
C PRO A 332 5.41 -4.15 10.69
N ARG A 333 6.54 -3.61 11.18
CA ARG A 333 7.83 -4.30 11.04
C ARG A 333 7.84 -5.62 11.81
N SER A 334 7.20 -5.65 12.97
CA SER A 334 7.03 -6.87 13.77
C SER A 334 6.26 -8.00 13.08
N THR A 335 5.38 -7.65 12.13
CA THR A 335 4.61 -8.62 11.34
C THR A 335 5.32 -8.97 10.03
N ALA A 336 6.22 -8.09 9.57
CA ALA A 336 7.08 -8.32 8.42
C ALA A 336 8.37 -9.10 8.77
N ALA A 337 8.88 -8.95 10.01
CA ALA A 337 10.04 -9.65 10.55
C ALA A 337 9.61 -11.05 11.03
N GLY A 338 10.29 -12.09 10.54
CA GLY A 338 10.05 -13.49 10.97
C GLY A 338 9.28 -14.37 9.97
N ALA A 339 8.62 -13.82 8.95
CA ALA A 339 8.07 -14.62 7.84
C ALA A 339 9.04 -14.59 6.65
N PRO A 340 9.70 -15.71 6.27
CA PRO A 340 10.62 -15.69 5.14
C PRO A 340 9.88 -15.13 3.92
N GLU A 341 10.37 -14.02 3.37
CA GLU A 341 9.75 -13.49 2.18
C GLU A 341 9.93 -14.49 1.03
N PRO A 342 8.89 -14.78 0.23
CA PRO A 342 7.50 -14.32 0.36
C PRO A 342 6.58 -15.48 0.75
N GLU A 343 6.28 -15.68 2.03
CA GLU A 343 5.23 -16.64 2.46
C GLU A 343 3.84 -16.00 2.57
N TRP A 344 3.71 -14.74 3.02
CA TRP A 344 2.38 -14.16 3.27
C TRP A 344 1.79 -13.34 2.11
N THR A 345 2.62 -12.66 1.31
CA THR A 345 2.13 -11.96 0.09
C THR A 345 1.53 -12.93 -0.90
N ASP A 346 1.96 -14.18 -0.84
CA ASP A 346 1.43 -15.23 -1.67
C ASP A 346 -0.04 -15.52 -1.26
N ASP A 347 -0.43 -15.41 0.03
CA ASP A 347 -1.82 -15.64 0.53
C ASP A 347 -2.75 -14.52 0.11
N VAL A 348 -2.21 -13.30 -0.01
CA VAL A 348 -2.90 -12.18 -0.65
C VAL A 348 -3.17 -12.50 -2.12
N VAL A 349 -2.16 -12.95 -2.87
CA VAL A 349 -2.32 -13.33 -4.29
C VAL A 349 -3.30 -14.50 -4.45
N ALA A 350 -3.22 -15.53 -3.60
CA ALA A 350 -4.13 -16.67 -3.64
C ALA A 350 -5.58 -16.26 -3.38
N GLY A 351 -5.80 -15.36 -2.42
CA GLY A 351 -7.10 -14.74 -2.18
C GLY A 351 -7.63 -14.00 -3.41
N LEU A 352 -6.80 -13.17 -4.06
CA LEU A 352 -7.17 -12.42 -5.27
C LEU A 352 -7.47 -13.34 -6.45
N VAL A 353 -6.66 -14.39 -6.69
CA VAL A 353 -6.90 -15.40 -7.73
C VAL A 353 -8.21 -16.12 -7.47
N THR A 354 -8.49 -16.53 -6.23
CA THR A 354 -9.76 -17.18 -5.87
C THR A 354 -10.95 -16.25 -6.08
N ARG A 355 -10.86 -14.98 -5.66
CA ARG A 355 -11.93 -13.98 -5.88
C ARG A 355 -12.19 -13.73 -7.36
N ARG A 356 -11.14 -13.60 -8.19
CA ARG A 356 -11.28 -13.47 -9.64
C ARG A 356 -11.91 -14.72 -10.28
N ALA A 357 -11.55 -15.92 -9.82
CA ALA A 357 -12.17 -17.15 -10.30
C ALA A 357 -13.66 -17.23 -9.93
N VAL A 358 -14.07 -16.72 -8.76
CA VAL A 358 -15.48 -16.62 -8.39
C VAL A 358 -16.23 -15.65 -9.30
N ALA A 359 -15.64 -14.49 -9.62
CA ALA A 359 -16.22 -13.56 -10.58
C ALA A 359 -16.36 -14.20 -11.97
N MET A 360 -15.30 -14.89 -12.44
CA MET A 360 -15.30 -15.63 -13.71
C MET A 360 -16.36 -16.75 -13.74
N ALA A 361 -16.52 -17.50 -12.66
CA ALA A 361 -17.51 -18.58 -12.54
C ALA A 361 -18.96 -18.08 -12.49
N ARG A 362 -19.19 -16.78 -12.30
CA ARG A 362 -20.52 -16.16 -12.33
C ARG A 362 -20.90 -15.64 -13.71
N ILE A 363 -19.96 -15.57 -14.64
CA ILE A 363 -20.21 -15.17 -16.03
C ILE A 363 -20.76 -16.40 -16.77
N PRO A 364 -22.02 -16.36 -17.26
CA PRO A 364 -22.67 -17.54 -17.83
C PRO A 364 -21.99 -18.07 -19.09
N ASP A 365 -21.53 -17.18 -19.97
CA ASP A 365 -20.88 -17.54 -21.23
C ASP A 365 -19.39 -17.15 -21.17
N PRO A 366 -18.44 -18.09 -21.32
CA PRO A 366 -17.02 -17.79 -21.48
C PRO A 366 -16.71 -16.67 -22.49
N ALA A 367 -17.47 -16.53 -23.57
CA ALA A 367 -17.23 -15.47 -24.55
C ALA A 367 -17.42 -14.05 -23.98
N GLU A 368 -18.21 -13.90 -22.91
CA GLU A 368 -18.45 -12.62 -22.22
C GLU A 368 -17.30 -12.21 -21.30
N LEU A 369 -16.25 -13.03 -21.14
CA LEU A 369 -15.05 -12.64 -20.38
C LEU A 369 -14.33 -11.44 -21.00
N PHE A 370 -14.51 -11.22 -22.31
CA PHE A 370 -13.94 -10.10 -23.03
C PHE A 370 -15.05 -9.29 -23.70
N ASP A 371 -14.82 -7.98 -23.83
CA ASP A 371 -15.65 -7.12 -24.64
C ASP A 371 -15.51 -7.53 -26.12
N PRO A 372 -16.62 -7.76 -26.86
CA PRO A 372 -16.55 -8.08 -28.28
C PRO A 372 -15.96 -6.95 -29.13
N GLU A 373 -15.94 -5.70 -28.64
CA GLU A 373 -15.33 -4.57 -29.34
C GLU A 373 -13.80 -4.57 -29.14
N ALA A 374 -13.07 -4.81 -30.23
CA ALA A 374 -11.62 -4.89 -30.18
C ALA A 374 -10.97 -3.49 -30.13
N LEU A 375 -10.02 -3.32 -29.20
CA LEU A 375 -9.14 -2.16 -29.10
C LEU A 375 -7.99 -2.26 -30.10
N SER A 376 -7.61 -1.13 -30.71
CA SER A 376 -6.49 -1.09 -31.65
C SER A 376 -5.15 -1.00 -30.92
N TRP A 377 -4.25 -1.96 -31.14
CA TRP A 377 -2.86 -1.88 -30.64
C TRP A 377 -1.93 -1.21 -31.65
N SER A 378 -2.05 -1.60 -32.91
CA SER A 378 -1.31 -1.04 -34.04
C SER A 378 -1.99 -1.42 -35.36
N SER A 379 -1.48 -0.94 -36.50
CA SER A 379 -2.03 -1.27 -37.82
C SER A 379 -2.18 -2.78 -38.02
N GLY A 380 -3.42 -3.28 -38.03
CA GLY A 380 -3.76 -4.69 -38.23
C GLY A 380 -3.60 -5.59 -36.99
N ARG A 381 -3.29 -5.05 -35.82
CA ARG A 381 -3.26 -5.77 -34.54
C ARG A 381 -4.23 -5.15 -33.56
N HIS A 382 -5.04 -6.00 -32.95
CA HIS A 382 -6.03 -5.63 -31.95
C HIS A 382 -5.88 -6.51 -30.70
N LEU A 383 -6.61 -6.17 -29.65
CA LEU A 383 -6.81 -6.95 -28.44
C LEU A 383 -8.18 -6.60 -27.86
N PHE A 384 -8.64 -7.33 -26.87
CA PHE A 384 -9.98 -7.15 -26.29
C PHE A 384 -9.86 -6.67 -24.83
N ALA A 385 -10.80 -5.82 -24.42
CA ALA A 385 -10.91 -5.41 -23.02
C ALA A 385 -11.50 -6.54 -22.19
N LEU A 386 -11.02 -6.71 -20.96
CA LEU A 386 -11.54 -7.74 -20.05
C LEU A 386 -12.86 -7.26 -19.41
N HIS A 387 -13.78 -8.18 -19.12
CA HIS A 387 -15.02 -7.88 -18.41
C HIS A 387 -14.75 -7.11 -17.10
N PRO A 388 -15.50 -6.03 -16.79
CA PRO A 388 -15.23 -5.16 -15.63
C PRO A 388 -15.06 -5.91 -14.29
N ASP A 389 -15.88 -6.93 -14.04
CA ASP A 389 -15.83 -7.76 -12.82
C ASP A 389 -14.53 -8.58 -12.65
N LEU A 390 -13.70 -8.67 -13.69
CA LEU A 390 -12.43 -9.39 -13.68
C LEU A 390 -11.20 -8.45 -13.61
N THR A 391 -11.44 -7.15 -13.49
CA THR A 391 -10.40 -6.11 -13.41
C THR A 391 -10.07 -5.76 -11.95
N GLY A 392 -8.92 -5.11 -11.71
CA GLY A 392 -8.52 -4.69 -10.36
C GLY A 392 -7.86 -5.80 -9.51
N PHE A 393 -7.59 -6.96 -10.12
CA PHE A 393 -6.85 -8.08 -9.54
C PHE A 393 -5.37 -8.11 -9.98
N GLU A 394 -4.92 -7.17 -10.80
CA GLU A 394 -3.53 -7.11 -11.25
C GLU A 394 -2.65 -6.88 -10.02
N PHE A 395 -1.67 -7.76 -9.81
CA PHE A 395 -0.82 -7.73 -8.62
C PHE A 395 0.64 -7.63 -9.01
N VAL A 396 1.24 -6.48 -8.72
CA VAL A 396 2.65 -6.19 -9.00
C VAL A 396 3.43 -6.15 -7.69
N ARG A 397 4.34 -7.10 -7.50
CA ARG A 397 5.34 -7.07 -6.43
C ARG A 397 6.53 -6.26 -6.90
N SER A 398 6.96 -5.31 -6.09
CA SER A 398 8.08 -4.43 -6.38
C SER A 398 9.11 -4.45 -5.28
N SER A 399 10.39 -4.59 -5.65
CA SER A 399 11.51 -4.53 -4.72
C SER A 399 12.63 -3.66 -5.30
N PRO A 400 13.42 -2.96 -4.44
CA PRO A 400 14.60 -2.23 -4.87
C PRO A 400 15.64 -3.14 -5.54
N LEU A 401 16.36 -2.62 -6.53
CA LEU A 401 17.46 -3.36 -7.17
C LEU A 401 18.56 -3.75 -6.15
N ARG A 402 19.03 -5.00 -6.23
CA ARG A 402 20.20 -5.49 -5.48
C ARG A 402 21.40 -5.54 -6.43
N ALA A 403 22.57 -5.03 -6.02
CA ALA A 403 23.72 -4.84 -6.91
C ALA A 403 24.43 -6.15 -7.30
N THR A 404 24.05 -7.29 -6.72
CA THR A 404 24.63 -8.61 -7.01
C THR A 404 24.12 -9.24 -8.29
N SER A 405 23.05 -8.72 -8.90
CA SER A 405 22.74 -9.02 -10.28
C SER A 405 23.31 -7.92 -11.17
N GLU A 406 24.52 -8.15 -11.67
CA GLU A 406 24.73 -7.86 -13.09
C GLU A 406 23.58 -8.56 -13.81
N SER A 407 22.48 -7.84 -14.06
CA SER A 407 21.40 -8.37 -14.85
C SER A 407 22.01 -8.64 -16.22
N GLU A 408 22.36 -9.92 -16.44
CA GLU A 408 22.80 -10.47 -17.70
C GLU A 408 21.69 -10.24 -18.72
N ALA A 409 21.62 -9.03 -19.29
CA ALA A 409 20.80 -8.69 -20.45
C ALA A 409 19.29 -9.08 -20.42
N GLY A 410 18.72 -9.45 -19.27
CA GLY A 410 17.33 -9.90 -19.10
C GLY A 410 16.40 -8.78 -18.65
N SER A 411 15.11 -8.85 -18.97
CA SER A 411 14.19 -7.73 -18.80
C SER A 411 13.98 -7.34 -17.33
N SER A 412 13.55 -6.10 -17.08
CA SER A 412 13.29 -5.56 -15.74
C SER A 412 12.04 -6.14 -15.07
N VAL A 413 11.31 -7.02 -15.76
CA VAL A 413 10.02 -7.56 -15.34
C VAL A 413 10.08 -9.07 -15.35
N HIS A 414 9.68 -9.68 -14.25
CA HIS A 414 9.61 -11.13 -14.08
C HIS A 414 8.20 -11.53 -13.68
N VAL A 415 7.88 -12.81 -13.85
CA VAL A 415 6.65 -13.41 -13.33
C VAL A 415 7.01 -14.56 -12.41
N ARG A 416 6.25 -14.75 -11.34
CA ARG A 416 6.38 -15.93 -10.47
C ARG A 416 5.29 -16.93 -10.82
N ILE A 417 5.71 -18.17 -11.05
CA ILE A 417 4.80 -19.30 -11.29
C ILE A 417 4.33 -19.80 -9.92
N LEU A 418 3.05 -19.57 -9.62
CA LEU A 418 2.49 -19.93 -8.31
C LEU A 418 2.42 -21.45 -8.16
N PRO A 419 2.55 -21.98 -6.92
CA PRO A 419 2.37 -23.41 -6.66
C PRO A 419 1.05 -23.95 -7.21
N GLY A 420 1.09 -25.10 -7.89
CA GLY A 420 -0.08 -25.72 -8.51
C GLY A 420 -0.41 -25.22 -9.93
N MET A 421 0.17 -24.11 -10.40
CA MET A 421 -0.04 -23.67 -11.79
C MET A 421 0.50 -24.68 -12.79
N THR A 422 1.65 -25.31 -12.50
CA THR A 422 2.31 -26.27 -13.41
C THR A 422 1.51 -27.55 -13.66
N ALA A 423 0.54 -27.85 -12.79
CA ALA A 423 -0.42 -28.94 -12.99
C ALA A 423 -1.48 -28.62 -14.06
N GLN A 424 -1.57 -27.35 -14.50
CA GLN A 424 -2.53 -26.86 -15.48
C GLN A 424 -1.84 -26.47 -16.79
N SER A 425 -2.57 -26.55 -17.90
CA SER A 425 -2.17 -25.93 -19.17
C SER A 425 -2.42 -24.41 -19.07
N PRO A 426 -1.60 -23.55 -19.69
CA PRO A 426 -0.45 -23.81 -20.55
C PRO A 426 0.90 -23.88 -19.82
N TYR A 427 0.92 -24.18 -18.52
CA TYR A 427 2.12 -24.04 -17.67
C TYR A 427 2.96 -25.31 -17.55
N GLN A 428 2.65 -26.37 -18.31
CA GLN A 428 3.41 -27.62 -18.30
C GLN A 428 4.80 -27.38 -18.90
N GLY A 429 5.82 -27.21 -18.06
CA GLY A 429 7.19 -26.88 -18.47
C GLY A 429 7.87 -25.82 -17.60
N PHE A 430 7.11 -25.15 -16.73
CA PHE A 430 7.65 -24.35 -15.65
C PHE A 430 7.87 -25.19 -14.37
N ALA A 431 8.55 -24.62 -13.38
CA ALA A 431 8.63 -25.16 -12.03
C ALA A 431 7.81 -24.30 -11.05
N ASP A 432 7.18 -24.94 -10.07
CA ASP A 432 6.43 -24.24 -9.01
C ASP A 432 7.35 -23.32 -8.19
N GLY A 433 6.87 -22.10 -7.90
CA GLY A 433 7.62 -21.06 -7.19
C GLY A 433 8.72 -20.39 -8.03
N GLN A 434 8.97 -20.85 -9.26
CA GLN A 434 10.02 -20.31 -10.10
C GLN A 434 9.71 -18.87 -10.51
N THR A 435 10.75 -18.03 -10.47
CA THR A 435 10.73 -16.70 -11.09
C THR A 435 11.33 -16.78 -12.50
N VAL A 436 10.60 -16.28 -13.49
CA VAL A 436 11.00 -16.30 -14.91
C VAL A 436 10.91 -14.89 -15.49
N ASP A 437 11.82 -14.54 -16.41
CA ASP A 437 11.68 -13.32 -17.22
C ASP A 437 10.30 -13.29 -17.90
N ALA A 438 9.59 -12.17 -17.80
CA ALA A 438 8.20 -12.09 -18.23
C ALA A 438 8.03 -12.30 -19.74
N VAL A 439 8.93 -11.75 -20.57
CA VAL A 439 8.88 -11.93 -22.02
C VAL A 439 9.09 -13.39 -22.39
N ARG A 440 10.06 -14.06 -21.77
CA ARG A 440 10.27 -15.50 -21.95
C ARG A 440 9.06 -16.33 -21.52
N ALA A 441 8.45 -16.00 -20.39
CA ALA A 441 7.27 -16.71 -19.89
C ALA A 441 6.07 -16.55 -20.86
N ILE A 442 5.87 -15.33 -21.38
CA ILE A 442 4.87 -15.05 -22.42
C ILE A 442 5.12 -15.92 -23.66
N ASP A 443 6.35 -15.95 -24.18
CA ASP A 443 6.67 -16.72 -25.38
C ASP A 443 6.45 -18.24 -25.18
N MET A 444 6.73 -18.77 -23.98
CA MET A 444 6.43 -20.17 -23.64
C MET A 444 4.94 -20.46 -23.65
N VAL A 445 4.12 -19.59 -23.03
CA VAL A 445 2.65 -19.74 -23.02
C VAL A 445 2.06 -19.59 -24.42
N LEU A 446 2.52 -18.60 -25.19
CA LEU A 446 2.07 -18.38 -26.58
C LEU A 446 2.35 -19.60 -27.47
N ASN A 447 3.48 -20.29 -27.27
CA ASN A 447 3.79 -21.51 -28.01
C ASN A 447 2.78 -22.62 -27.73
N THR A 448 2.36 -22.79 -26.47
CA THR A 448 1.32 -23.76 -26.11
C THR A 448 -0.05 -23.37 -26.69
N LEU A 449 -0.42 -22.09 -26.60
CA LEU A 449 -1.70 -21.58 -27.12
C LEU A 449 -1.83 -21.68 -28.65
N ASN A 450 -0.72 -21.64 -29.40
CA ASN A 450 -0.76 -21.86 -30.85
C ASN A 450 -1.27 -23.26 -31.25
N HIS A 451 -1.31 -24.21 -30.31
CA HIS A 451 -1.82 -25.56 -30.52
C HIS A 451 -3.22 -25.77 -29.91
N ALA A 452 -3.82 -24.75 -29.30
CA ALA A 452 -5.17 -24.83 -28.73
C ALA A 452 -6.25 -24.78 -29.83
N SER A 453 -7.44 -25.34 -29.55
CA SER A 453 -8.60 -25.24 -30.43
C SER A 453 -9.09 -23.78 -30.47
N PRO A 454 -9.38 -23.20 -31.65
CA PRO A 454 -9.73 -21.78 -31.76
C PRO A 454 -11.09 -21.42 -31.15
N THR A 455 -11.97 -22.39 -30.96
CA THR A 455 -13.32 -22.19 -30.42
C THR A 455 -13.67 -23.34 -29.48
N MET A 456 -14.41 -23.03 -28.41
CA MET A 456 -14.96 -24.02 -27.49
C MET A 456 -16.07 -24.85 -28.16
N GLY A 457 -15.98 -26.17 -28.03
CA GLY A 457 -17.05 -27.11 -28.39
C GLY A 457 -18.03 -27.36 -27.25
N PRO A 458 -19.15 -28.09 -27.48
CA PRO A 458 -20.14 -28.36 -26.43
C PRO A 458 -19.57 -29.01 -25.17
N GLU A 459 -18.64 -29.95 -25.31
CA GLU A 459 -17.96 -30.60 -24.17
C GLU A 459 -17.11 -29.61 -23.35
N ASP A 460 -16.54 -28.58 -23.99
CA ASP A 460 -15.76 -27.55 -23.31
C ASP A 460 -16.68 -26.64 -22.48
N TYR A 461 -17.89 -26.31 -22.98
CA TYR A 461 -18.89 -25.56 -22.22
C TYR A 461 -19.43 -26.38 -21.03
N GLU A 462 -19.66 -27.68 -21.19
CA GLU A 462 -20.04 -28.55 -20.06
C GLU A 462 -18.93 -28.59 -18.99
N THR A 463 -17.67 -28.67 -19.43
CA THR A 463 -16.49 -28.63 -18.54
C THR A 463 -16.33 -27.28 -17.85
N TRP A 464 -16.62 -26.17 -18.54
CA TRP A 464 -16.66 -24.82 -17.97
C TRP A 464 -17.69 -24.75 -16.83
N ASP A 465 -18.93 -25.17 -17.10
CA ASP A 465 -20.02 -25.15 -16.12
C ASP A 465 -19.71 -26.02 -14.89
N GLU A 466 -19.09 -27.19 -15.09
CA GLU A 466 -18.63 -28.04 -13.99
C GLU A 466 -17.50 -27.37 -13.17
N THR A 467 -16.55 -26.74 -13.85
CA THR A 467 -15.44 -26.04 -13.19
C THR A 467 -15.94 -24.83 -12.40
N ALA A 468 -16.83 -24.02 -12.99
CA ALA A 468 -17.46 -22.88 -12.35
C ALA A 468 -18.24 -23.32 -11.09
N ARG A 469 -19.05 -24.39 -11.20
CA ARG A 469 -19.77 -24.96 -10.05
C ARG A 469 -18.81 -25.42 -8.95
N THR A 470 -17.71 -26.08 -9.33
CA THR A 470 -16.68 -26.55 -8.38
C THR A 470 -16.02 -25.39 -7.63
N VAL A 471 -15.68 -24.30 -8.33
CA VAL A 471 -15.13 -23.08 -7.69
C VAL A 471 -16.10 -22.53 -6.66
N LEU A 472 -17.37 -22.33 -7.05
CA LEU A 472 -18.38 -21.76 -6.17
C LEU A 472 -18.65 -22.67 -4.95
N GLN A 473 -18.70 -23.99 -5.15
CA GLN A 473 -18.88 -24.96 -4.05
C GLN A 473 -17.69 -24.98 -3.09
N ASN A 474 -16.46 -24.96 -3.59
CA ASN A 474 -15.27 -24.96 -2.73
C ASN A 474 -15.16 -23.65 -1.92
N VAL A 475 -15.45 -22.50 -2.53
CA VAL A 475 -15.47 -21.22 -1.82
C VAL A 475 -16.60 -21.16 -0.79
N GLU A 476 -17.79 -21.66 -1.11
CA GLU A 476 -18.90 -21.73 -0.16
C GLU A 476 -18.59 -22.68 1.01
N ARG A 477 -17.87 -23.78 0.74
CA ARG A 477 -17.37 -24.69 1.77
C ARG A 477 -16.40 -23.99 2.73
N VAL A 478 -15.48 -23.17 2.21
CA VAL A 478 -14.58 -22.34 3.03
C VAL A 478 -15.39 -21.37 3.90
N LYS A 479 -16.33 -20.63 3.30
CA LYS A 479 -17.18 -19.66 4.02
C LYS A 479 -18.00 -20.31 5.12
N SER A 480 -18.59 -21.48 4.85
CA SER A 480 -19.33 -22.26 5.84
C SER A 480 -18.45 -22.67 7.02
N LEU A 481 -17.23 -23.18 6.75
CA LEU A 481 -16.28 -23.53 7.81
C LEU A 481 -15.85 -22.33 8.64
N LEU A 482 -15.51 -21.21 7.99
CA LEU A 482 -15.14 -19.98 8.69
C LEU A 482 -16.30 -19.45 9.54
N ALA A 483 -17.54 -19.53 9.04
CA ALA A 483 -18.74 -19.15 9.78
C ALA A 483 -18.99 -20.05 11.01
N GLU A 484 -18.70 -21.35 10.93
CA GLU A 484 -18.74 -22.25 12.09
C GLU A 484 -17.73 -21.80 13.16
N ARG A 485 -16.49 -21.47 12.78
CA ARG A 485 -15.45 -20.98 13.72
C ARG A 485 -15.78 -19.58 14.25
N GLN A 486 -16.43 -18.74 13.44
CA GLN A 486 -16.84 -17.40 13.81
C GLN A 486 -17.81 -17.40 14.99
N ARG A 487 -18.66 -18.42 15.13
CA ARG A 487 -19.56 -18.56 16.29
C ARG A 487 -18.76 -18.71 17.60
N PHE A 488 -17.75 -19.58 17.61
CA PHE A 488 -16.87 -19.76 18.77
C PHE A 488 -16.04 -18.51 19.08
N HIS A 489 -15.60 -17.79 18.04
CA HIS A 489 -14.98 -16.47 18.20
C HIS A 489 -15.94 -15.52 18.94
N GLU A 490 -17.20 -15.39 18.52
CA GLU A 490 -18.15 -14.47 19.17
C GLU A 490 -18.48 -14.83 20.64
N VAL A 491 -18.36 -16.10 21.02
CA VAL A 491 -18.59 -16.58 22.40
C VAL A 491 -17.53 -16.07 23.39
N VAL A 492 -16.27 -15.96 23.01
CA VAL A 492 -15.17 -15.58 23.93
C VAL A 492 -15.34 -14.17 24.53
N PRO A 493 -15.56 -13.08 23.76
CA PRO A 493 -15.75 -11.75 24.35
C PRO A 493 -17.03 -11.66 25.19
N MET A 494 -18.08 -12.40 24.80
CA MET A 494 -19.29 -12.52 25.61
C MET A 494 -19.00 -13.19 26.95
N LEU A 495 -18.24 -14.27 26.96
CA LEU A 495 -17.85 -14.99 28.17
C LEU A 495 -17.05 -14.06 29.11
N LEU A 496 -16.01 -13.42 28.60
CA LEU A 496 -15.17 -12.49 29.40
C LEU A 496 -15.99 -11.34 29.99
N ARG A 497 -16.90 -10.75 29.22
CA ARG A 497 -17.79 -9.69 29.72
C ARG A 497 -18.71 -10.21 30.83
N ASN A 498 -19.34 -11.37 30.64
CA ASN A 498 -20.23 -11.94 31.65
C ASN A 498 -19.49 -12.36 32.92
N GLU A 499 -18.25 -12.87 32.83
CA GLU A 499 -17.42 -13.18 33.98
C GLU A 499 -17.08 -11.93 34.81
N HIS A 500 -16.81 -10.81 34.14
CA HIS A 500 -16.61 -9.53 34.81
C HIS A 500 -17.89 -9.05 35.51
N VAL A 501 -19.03 -9.07 34.82
CA VAL A 501 -20.35 -8.71 35.39
C VAL A 501 -20.71 -9.58 36.59
N VAL A 502 -20.44 -10.89 36.55
CA VAL A 502 -20.65 -11.79 37.69
C VAL A 502 -19.82 -11.36 38.89
N THR A 503 -18.58 -10.89 38.68
CA THR A 503 -17.70 -10.41 39.74
C THR A 503 -18.25 -9.12 40.35
N ASP A 504 -18.60 -8.14 39.51
CA ASP A 504 -19.17 -6.85 39.95
C ASP A 504 -20.48 -7.02 40.72
N ILE A 505 -21.39 -7.87 40.23
CA ILE A 505 -22.66 -8.15 40.92
C ILE A 505 -22.41 -8.87 42.25
N ALA A 506 -21.45 -9.79 42.31
CA ALA A 506 -21.11 -10.48 43.55
C ALA A 506 -20.58 -9.51 44.62
N GLU A 507 -19.77 -8.52 44.23
CA GLU A 507 -19.31 -7.44 45.11
C GLU A 507 -20.48 -6.56 45.57
N ALA A 508 -21.35 -6.11 44.65
CA ALA A 508 -22.53 -5.32 44.99
C ALA A 508 -23.51 -6.06 45.92
N LEU A 509 -23.63 -7.39 45.76
CA LEU A 509 -24.45 -8.24 46.60
C LEU A 509 -23.87 -8.36 48.02
N ALA A 510 -22.55 -8.42 48.16
CA ALA A 510 -21.88 -8.39 49.46
C ALA A 510 -22.11 -7.04 50.17
N GLU A 511 -21.97 -5.92 49.46
CA GLU A 511 -22.23 -4.57 50.01
C GLU A 511 -23.70 -4.42 50.43
N SER A 512 -24.64 -4.89 49.61
CA SER A 512 -26.07 -4.89 49.91
C SER A 512 -26.41 -5.73 51.15
N THR A 513 -25.71 -6.86 51.34
CA THR A 513 -25.87 -7.69 52.55
C THR A 513 -25.49 -6.91 53.81
N SER A 514 -24.32 -6.27 53.80
CA SER A 514 -23.87 -5.43 54.92
C SER A 514 -24.80 -4.23 55.17
N GLY A 515 -25.32 -3.59 54.11
CA GLY A 515 -26.28 -2.49 54.23
C GLY A 515 -27.63 -2.93 54.83
N ILE A 516 -28.08 -4.14 54.53
CA ILE A 516 -29.27 -4.73 55.18
C ILE A 516 -29.02 -4.97 56.66
N GLU A 517 -27.87 -5.56 57.03
CA GLU A 517 -27.49 -5.82 58.43
C GLU A 517 -27.43 -4.52 59.25
N GLU A 518 -26.79 -3.47 58.71
CA GLU A 518 -26.71 -2.15 59.36
C GLU A 518 -28.10 -1.55 59.60
N LYS A 519 -28.98 -1.63 58.60
CA LYS A 519 -30.35 -1.10 58.69
C LYS A 519 -31.24 -1.92 59.62
N GLU A 520 -31.01 -3.22 59.73
CA GLU A 520 -31.68 -4.08 60.72
C GLU A 520 -31.26 -3.72 62.15
N GLU A 521 -29.97 -3.45 62.37
CA GLU A 521 -29.47 -2.98 63.66
C GLU A 521 -30.03 -1.59 64.02
N GLU A 522 -30.04 -0.66 63.05
CA GLU A 522 -30.66 0.67 63.21
C GLU A 522 -32.14 0.54 63.58
N LEU A 523 -32.89 -0.31 62.86
CA LEU A 523 -34.31 -0.56 63.11
C LEU A 523 -34.54 -1.15 64.50
N ALA A 524 -33.69 -2.07 64.96
CA ALA A 524 -33.78 -2.64 66.30
C ALA A 524 -33.54 -1.56 67.38
N GLY A 525 -32.57 -0.66 67.16
CA GLY A 525 -32.33 0.50 68.03
C GLY A 525 -33.52 1.45 68.10
N LEU A 526 -34.05 1.85 66.94
CA LEU A 526 -35.20 2.76 66.85
C LEU A 526 -36.48 2.15 67.43
N SER A 527 -36.70 0.84 67.23
CA SER A 527 -37.86 0.13 67.79
C SER A 527 -37.83 0.13 69.32
N ARG A 528 -36.66 -0.05 69.94
CA ARG A 528 -36.50 0.09 71.40
C ARG A 528 -36.82 1.52 71.87
N SER A 529 -36.36 2.53 71.13
CA SER A 529 -36.66 3.94 71.45
C SER A 529 -38.16 4.26 71.33
N HIS A 530 -38.84 3.74 70.29
CA HIS A 530 -40.28 3.91 70.13
C HIS A 530 -41.06 3.24 71.27
N GLN A 531 -40.69 2.00 71.67
CA GLN A 531 -41.30 1.33 72.82
C GLN A 531 -41.15 2.13 74.12
N ALA A 532 -39.99 2.72 74.37
CA ALA A 532 -39.76 3.58 75.53
C ALA A 532 -40.61 4.88 75.48
N ALA A 533 -40.71 5.52 74.32
CA ALA A 533 -41.54 6.72 74.13
C ALA A 533 -43.04 6.41 74.32
N ARG A 534 -43.51 5.28 73.77
CA ARG A 534 -44.88 4.79 73.94
C ARG A 534 -45.21 4.46 75.40
N ALA A 535 -44.29 3.82 76.12
CA ALA A 535 -44.47 3.54 77.55
C ALA A 535 -44.63 4.85 78.35
N LYS A 536 -43.84 5.87 78.05
CA LYS A 536 -43.90 7.19 78.69
C LYS A 536 -45.19 7.96 78.36
N SER A 537 -45.62 7.92 77.10
CA SER A 537 -46.92 8.44 76.64
C SER A 537 -48.09 7.78 77.39
N MET A 538 -48.03 6.45 77.55
CA MET A 538 -49.03 5.66 78.28
C MET A 538 -49.02 5.95 79.79
N GLU A 539 -47.85 6.13 80.40
CA GLU A 539 -47.70 6.53 81.81
C GLU A 539 -48.38 7.89 82.08
N TYR A 540 -48.18 8.89 81.21
CA TYR A 540 -48.87 10.17 81.35
C TYR A 540 -50.38 10.06 81.13
N SER A 541 -50.84 9.19 80.22
CA SER A 541 -52.26 8.89 80.05
C SER A 541 -52.87 8.29 81.34
N ASP A 542 -52.19 7.33 81.95
CA ASP A 542 -52.60 6.70 83.20
C ASP A 542 -52.56 7.68 84.39
N ALA A 543 -51.54 8.55 84.44
CA ALA A 543 -51.44 9.61 85.44
C ALA A 543 -52.57 10.65 85.32
N ILE A 544 -52.98 11.00 84.10
CA ILE A 544 -54.15 11.85 83.86
C ILE A 544 -55.43 11.13 84.31
N ALA A 545 -55.60 9.85 83.98
CA ALA A 545 -56.75 9.06 84.41
C ALA A 545 -56.83 8.93 85.95
N ALA A 546 -55.69 8.74 86.62
CA ALA A 546 -55.59 8.74 88.08
C ALA A 546 -55.93 10.12 88.68
N HIS A 547 -55.35 11.20 88.14
CA HIS A 547 -55.61 12.58 88.60
C HIS A 547 -57.06 13.03 88.39
N LEU A 548 -57.73 12.50 87.36
CA LEU A 548 -59.17 12.69 87.10
C LEU A 548 -60.04 11.90 88.08
N ARG A 549 -59.59 10.73 88.57
CA ARG A 549 -60.29 9.96 89.62
C ARG A 549 -60.22 10.65 90.99
N ASP A 550 -59.13 11.37 91.25
CA ASP A 550 -58.92 12.19 92.46
C ASP A 550 -59.57 13.59 92.38
N GLU A 551 -60.62 13.77 91.59
CA GLU A 551 -61.35 15.04 91.47
C GLU A 551 -61.88 15.49 92.86
N PRO A 552 -61.58 16.73 93.32
CA PRO A 552 -62.06 17.21 94.62
C PRO A 552 -63.59 17.15 94.68
N ARG A 553 -64.20 16.40 95.61
CA ARG A 553 -65.68 16.28 95.75
C ARG A 553 -66.35 17.61 96.14
N MET A 554 -67.63 17.77 95.80
CA MET A 554 -68.42 19.02 95.92
C MET A 554 -68.34 19.72 97.30
N ILE A 555 -68.16 18.95 98.38
CA ILE A 555 -68.08 19.45 99.77
C ILE A 555 -66.72 20.09 100.10
N ALA A 556 -65.61 19.59 99.55
CA ALA A 556 -64.28 20.20 99.72
C ALA A 556 -64.12 21.52 98.92
N ARG A 557 -64.98 21.73 97.90
CA ARG A 557 -65.02 22.93 97.04
C ARG A 557 -65.60 24.15 97.76
N LEU A 558 -66.57 23.93 98.66
CA LEU A 558 -67.20 24.98 99.48
C LEU A 558 -66.32 25.41 100.66
N ALA A 559 -65.59 24.47 101.29
CA ALA A 559 -64.75 24.74 102.46
C ALA A 559 -63.46 25.54 102.18
N THR A 560 -63.02 25.62 100.91
CA THR A 560 -61.73 26.24 100.53
C THR A 560 -61.89 27.50 99.65
N PHE A 561 -63.11 28.04 99.49
CA PHE A 561 -63.40 29.19 98.61
C PHE A 561 -62.75 29.08 97.21
N GLY A 562 -62.70 27.87 96.64
CA GLY A 562 -62.11 27.63 95.33
C GLY A 562 -60.57 27.62 95.27
N ARG A 563 -59.84 27.84 96.37
CA ARG A 563 -58.36 27.82 96.39
C ARG A 563 -57.75 26.48 95.98
N ASN A 564 -58.39 25.35 96.27
CA ASN A 564 -57.89 24.02 95.87
C ASN A 564 -58.15 23.66 94.38
N ARG A 565 -58.90 24.48 93.64
CA ARG A 565 -59.22 24.24 92.22
C ARG A 565 -58.14 24.77 91.28
N ILE A 566 -57.42 25.83 91.67
CA ILE A 566 -56.36 26.44 90.84
C ILE A 566 -55.15 25.50 90.75
N PRO A 567 -54.58 24.97 91.85
CA PRO A 567 -53.44 24.05 91.80
C PRO A 567 -53.77 22.73 91.11
N TRP A 568 -55.00 22.21 91.31
CA TRP A 568 -55.47 20.99 90.64
C TRP A 568 -55.59 21.17 89.12
N ARG A 569 -56.11 22.32 88.66
CA ARG A 569 -56.19 22.67 87.22
C ARG A 569 -54.82 22.93 86.62
N GLU A 570 -53.93 23.61 87.32
CA GLU A 570 -52.55 23.83 86.89
C GLU A 570 -51.81 22.49 86.74
N ARG A 571 -51.98 21.57 87.69
CA ARG A 571 -51.40 20.22 87.61
C ARG A 571 -51.98 19.41 86.45
N LEU A 572 -53.29 19.47 86.22
CA LEU A 572 -53.92 18.81 85.06
C LEU A 572 -53.46 19.44 83.73
N GLY A 573 -53.31 20.77 83.67
CA GLY A 573 -52.77 21.46 82.50
C GLY A 573 -51.29 21.19 82.25
N GLN A 574 -50.52 20.89 83.30
CA GLN A 574 -49.13 20.44 83.16
C GLN A 574 -49.06 18.99 82.67
N LEU A 575 -49.81 18.07 83.28
CA LEU A 575 -49.90 16.68 82.83
C LEU A 575 -50.36 16.55 81.36
N ARG A 576 -51.32 17.37 80.92
CA ARG A 576 -51.76 17.41 79.51
C ARG A 576 -50.66 17.92 78.57
N ARG A 577 -49.88 18.92 78.97
CA ARG A 577 -48.74 19.41 78.16
C ARG A 577 -47.65 18.34 78.06
N ASP A 578 -47.33 17.70 79.18
CA ASP A 578 -46.34 16.63 79.24
C ASP A 578 -46.80 15.40 78.42
N GLN A 579 -48.10 15.07 78.44
CA GLN A 579 -48.71 14.06 77.57
C GLN A 579 -48.58 14.44 76.09
N SER A 580 -48.95 15.67 75.70
CA SER A 580 -48.83 16.11 74.30
C SER A 580 -47.39 16.08 73.80
N LEU A 581 -46.41 16.44 74.64
CA LEU A 581 -44.99 16.32 74.31
C LEU A 581 -44.57 14.85 74.17
N ALA A 582 -44.95 13.98 75.10
CA ALA A 582 -44.65 12.55 75.03
C ALA A 582 -45.31 11.86 73.81
N GLN A 583 -46.51 12.32 73.43
CA GLN A 583 -47.23 11.82 72.26
C GLN A 583 -46.60 12.30 70.94
N ALA A 584 -46.14 13.55 70.89
CA ALA A 584 -45.34 14.05 69.76
C ALA A 584 -43.99 13.31 69.62
N ASP A 585 -43.34 12.99 70.74
CA ASP A 585 -42.11 12.18 70.77
C ASP A 585 -42.37 10.74 70.28
N GLU A 586 -43.50 10.13 70.67
CA GLU A 586 -43.94 8.82 70.20
C GLU A 586 -44.20 8.82 68.69
N GLU A 587 -44.97 9.78 68.18
CA GLU A 587 -45.26 9.95 66.74
C GLU A 587 -43.98 10.16 65.93
N SER A 588 -43.04 10.96 66.45
CA SER A 588 -41.72 11.17 65.83
C SER A 588 -40.86 9.89 65.83
N ALA A 589 -40.89 9.11 66.92
CA ALA A 589 -40.20 7.82 67.00
C ALA A 589 -40.82 6.80 66.03
N GLN A 590 -42.15 6.76 65.92
CA GLN A 590 -42.87 5.90 64.96
C GLN A 590 -42.52 6.26 63.52
N ALA A 591 -42.54 7.56 63.17
CA ALA A 591 -42.19 8.01 61.81
C ALA A 591 -40.74 7.63 61.41
N ARG A 592 -39.79 7.64 62.36
CA ARG A 592 -38.41 7.17 62.14
C ARG A 592 -38.36 5.65 61.88
N VAL A 593 -39.09 4.86 62.67
CA VAL A 593 -39.23 3.40 62.44
C VAL A 593 -39.81 3.13 61.06
N ASP A 594 -40.92 3.79 60.69
CA ASP A 594 -41.59 3.59 59.40
C ASP A 594 -40.72 4.01 58.20
N ARG A 595 -39.85 5.01 58.37
CA ARG A 595 -38.86 5.41 57.37
C ARG A 595 -37.84 4.30 57.16
N VAL A 596 -37.15 3.86 58.21
CA VAL A 596 -36.13 2.80 58.10
C VAL A 596 -36.74 1.49 57.61
N HIS A 597 -37.97 1.17 58.00
CA HIS A 597 -38.67 -0.01 57.49
C HIS A 597 -38.99 0.07 55.99
N ARG A 598 -39.24 1.26 55.43
CA ARG A 598 -39.37 1.45 53.98
C ARG A 598 -38.03 1.32 53.27
N GLU A 599 -36.98 1.95 53.80
CA GLU A 599 -35.61 1.86 53.27
C GLU A 599 -35.14 0.39 53.26
N LEU A 600 -35.35 -0.36 54.34
CA LEU A 600 -35.02 -1.78 54.45
C LEU A 600 -35.78 -2.64 53.44
N ARG A 601 -37.07 -2.37 53.21
CA ARG A 601 -37.85 -3.08 52.17
C ARG A 601 -37.31 -2.82 50.77
N GLN A 602 -36.91 -1.57 50.48
CA GLN A 602 -36.30 -1.21 49.19
C GLN A 602 -34.94 -1.89 49.01
N LEU A 603 -34.09 -1.88 50.03
CA LEU A 603 -32.79 -2.56 50.01
C LEU A 603 -32.95 -4.07 49.80
N ARG A 604 -33.88 -4.73 50.51
CA ARG A 604 -34.16 -6.16 50.31
C ARG A 604 -34.67 -6.47 48.91
N ALA A 605 -35.53 -5.63 48.34
CA ALA A 605 -36.00 -5.80 46.97
C ALA A 605 -34.87 -5.64 45.95
N ALA A 606 -33.98 -4.66 46.14
CA ALA A 606 -32.79 -4.48 45.31
C ALA A 606 -31.79 -5.64 45.46
N HIS A 607 -31.61 -6.16 46.69
CA HIS A 607 -30.78 -7.33 46.97
C HIS A 607 -31.28 -8.58 46.24
N GLU A 608 -32.60 -8.84 46.28
CA GLU A 608 -33.18 -9.99 45.58
C GLU A 608 -33.02 -9.85 44.05
N ALA A 609 -33.19 -8.63 43.51
CA ALA A 609 -32.95 -8.37 42.09
C ALA A 609 -31.48 -8.65 41.70
N LEU A 610 -30.50 -8.15 42.48
CA LEU A 610 -29.07 -8.45 42.24
C LEU A 610 -28.78 -9.96 42.33
N ARG A 611 -29.45 -10.67 43.22
CA ARG A 611 -29.31 -12.11 43.39
C ARG A 611 -29.85 -12.90 42.19
N ASP A 612 -31.00 -12.49 41.66
CA ASP A 612 -31.57 -13.05 40.44
C ASP A 612 -30.65 -12.76 39.24
N ASP A 613 -30.18 -11.52 39.09
CA ASP A 613 -29.23 -11.14 38.04
C ASP A 613 -27.94 -11.96 38.11
N LEU A 614 -27.39 -12.18 39.31
CA LEU A 614 -26.20 -13.01 39.51
C LEU A 614 -26.43 -14.46 39.07
N ARG A 615 -27.62 -15.03 39.35
CA ARG A 615 -27.98 -16.39 38.94
C ARG A 615 -28.02 -16.49 37.42
N ASP A 616 -28.71 -15.55 36.77
CA ASP A 616 -28.93 -15.57 35.33
C ASP A 616 -27.62 -15.33 34.55
N ASN A 617 -26.75 -14.45 35.04
CA ASN A 617 -25.41 -14.26 34.49
C ASN A 617 -24.49 -15.47 34.71
N LYS A 618 -24.55 -16.14 35.87
CA LYS A 618 -23.80 -17.40 36.11
C LYS A 618 -24.26 -18.53 35.19
N GLU A 619 -25.56 -18.62 34.93
CA GLU A 619 -26.11 -19.59 33.98
C GLU A 619 -25.64 -19.30 32.55
N SER A 620 -25.60 -18.01 32.16
CA SER A 620 -25.06 -17.57 30.87
C SER A 620 -23.58 -17.93 30.73
N VAL A 621 -22.74 -17.65 31.76
CA VAL A 621 -21.32 -18.06 31.80
C VAL A 621 -21.16 -19.57 31.63
N ARG A 622 -21.98 -20.37 32.32
CA ARG A 622 -21.95 -21.83 32.19
C ARG A 622 -22.26 -22.27 30.75
N SER A 623 -23.33 -21.74 30.15
CA SER A 623 -23.72 -22.05 28.78
C SER A 623 -22.62 -21.69 27.77
N LEU A 624 -22.00 -20.51 27.92
CA LEU A 624 -20.93 -20.06 27.03
C LEU A 624 -19.67 -20.93 27.18
N ARG A 625 -19.34 -21.37 28.41
CA ARG A 625 -18.22 -22.31 28.64
C ARG A 625 -18.49 -23.69 28.04
N GLU A 626 -19.71 -24.20 28.15
CA GLU A 626 -20.12 -25.46 27.53
C GLU A 626 -20.04 -25.38 26.00
N GLU A 627 -20.47 -24.26 25.42
CA GLU A 627 -20.34 -24.01 23.98
C GLU A 627 -18.87 -23.96 23.56
N LEU A 628 -18.01 -23.20 24.24
CA LEU A 628 -16.59 -23.13 23.92
C LEU A 628 -15.88 -24.49 24.07
N ALA A 629 -16.24 -25.26 25.10
CA ALA A 629 -15.73 -26.62 25.32
C ALA A 629 -16.17 -27.62 24.24
N SER A 630 -17.25 -27.33 23.50
CA SER A 630 -17.70 -28.16 22.38
C SER A 630 -16.90 -27.94 21.09
N TYR A 631 -15.96 -26.98 21.07
CA TYR A 631 -15.15 -26.71 19.90
C TYR A 631 -14.31 -27.94 19.51
N PRO A 632 -14.40 -28.45 18.27
CA PRO A 632 -13.76 -29.71 17.90
C PRO A 632 -12.23 -29.67 17.84
N TYR A 633 -11.61 -28.48 17.82
CA TYR A 633 -10.18 -28.29 17.59
C TYR A 633 -9.55 -27.42 18.69
N PRO A 634 -9.53 -27.85 19.96
CA PRO A 634 -9.12 -27.01 21.10
C PRO A 634 -7.74 -26.36 20.91
N ASP A 635 -6.75 -27.05 20.32
CA ASP A 635 -5.39 -26.53 20.04
C ASP A 635 -5.36 -25.37 19.01
N HIS A 636 -6.52 -25.05 18.42
CA HIS A 636 -6.69 -24.02 17.41
C HIS A 636 -7.63 -22.91 17.87
N ALA A 637 -8.22 -23.02 19.05
CA ALA A 637 -9.02 -21.96 19.64
C ALA A 637 -8.13 -20.85 20.22
N ILE A 638 -8.76 -19.71 20.49
CA ILE A 638 -8.22 -18.73 21.43
C ILE A 638 -8.65 -19.16 22.83
N ASP A 639 -7.70 -19.59 23.65
CA ASP A 639 -7.92 -20.01 25.05
C ASP A 639 -7.45 -18.94 26.05
N GLN A 640 -7.49 -19.26 27.36
CA GLN A 640 -7.05 -18.32 28.39
C GLN A 640 -5.54 -18.05 28.35
N GLU A 641 -4.73 -19.00 27.88
CA GLU A 641 -3.27 -18.85 27.75
C GLU A 641 -2.93 -17.90 26.58
N TRP A 642 -3.60 -18.06 25.44
CA TRP A 642 -3.58 -17.09 24.36
C TRP A 642 -4.03 -15.70 24.85
N LEU A 643 -5.13 -15.61 25.61
CA LEU A 643 -5.55 -14.34 26.18
C LEU A 643 -4.54 -13.77 27.20
N ALA A 644 -3.69 -14.60 27.82
CA ALA A 644 -2.68 -14.18 28.78
C ALA A 644 -1.39 -13.67 28.14
N GLY A 645 -1.11 -13.98 26.87
CA GLY A 645 0.00 -13.38 26.12
C GLY A 645 0.73 -14.27 25.11
N ASP A 646 0.38 -15.54 24.96
CA ASP A 646 1.16 -16.50 24.15
C ASP A 646 1.28 -16.13 22.67
N TRP A 647 0.37 -15.31 22.13
CA TRP A 647 0.46 -14.79 20.77
C TRP A 647 1.63 -13.83 20.53
N GLN A 648 2.28 -13.34 21.60
CA GLN A 648 3.48 -12.50 21.52
C GLN A 648 4.74 -13.32 21.24
N GLU A 649 4.69 -14.65 21.34
CA GLU A 649 5.82 -15.52 20.99
C GLU A 649 6.09 -15.51 19.49
N GLU A 650 7.37 -15.44 19.11
CA GLU A 650 7.77 -15.44 17.71
C GLU A 650 7.35 -16.75 17.02
N GLY A 651 6.56 -16.64 15.96
CA GLY A 651 6.03 -17.80 15.23
C GLY A 651 4.79 -18.45 15.85
N ALA A 652 4.17 -17.84 16.87
CA ALA A 652 2.91 -18.33 17.44
C ALA A 652 1.85 -18.55 16.33
N PRO A 653 1.17 -19.70 16.28
CA PRO A 653 0.31 -20.07 15.15
C PRO A 653 -1.06 -19.36 15.19
N ALA A 654 -1.56 -18.91 14.03
CA ALA A 654 -2.78 -18.09 13.91
C ALA A 654 -4.08 -18.84 14.26
N PRO A 655 -4.88 -18.43 15.25
CA PRO A 655 -6.05 -19.19 15.71
C PRO A 655 -7.06 -19.48 14.59
N TRP A 656 -7.92 -20.47 14.83
CA TRP A 656 -9.04 -20.91 14.00
C TRP A 656 -8.67 -21.61 12.68
N LEU A 657 -7.41 -21.53 12.24
CA LEU A 657 -6.93 -22.14 11.00
C LEU A 657 -6.53 -23.61 11.19
N ASP A 658 -7.53 -24.44 11.50
CA ASP A 658 -7.36 -25.89 11.56
C ASP A 658 -7.13 -26.52 10.18
N GLY A 659 -6.64 -27.77 10.18
CA GLY A 659 -6.32 -28.49 8.95
C GLY A 659 -7.49 -28.66 7.99
N GLN A 660 -8.75 -28.67 8.49
CA GLN A 660 -9.94 -28.72 7.65
C GLN A 660 -10.14 -27.41 6.89
N ILE A 661 -9.97 -26.26 7.56
CA ILE A 661 -10.05 -24.94 6.93
C ILE A 661 -8.90 -24.74 5.95
N GLN A 662 -7.65 -25.02 6.35
CA GLN A 662 -6.49 -24.87 5.46
C GLN A 662 -6.63 -25.74 4.21
N LYS A 663 -7.09 -26.99 4.35
CA LYS A 663 -7.35 -27.86 3.22
C LYS A 663 -8.45 -27.32 2.30
N ALA A 664 -9.56 -26.82 2.87
CA ALA A 664 -10.63 -26.23 2.08
C ALA A 664 -10.18 -24.97 1.30
N ARG A 665 -9.40 -24.09 1.93
CA ARG A 665 -8.82 -22.90 1.29
C ARG A 665 -7.86 -23.28 0.16
N TYR A 666 -7.04 -24.31 0.38
CA TYR A 666 -6.16 -24.86 -0.64
C TYR A 666 -6.95 -25.43 -1.83
N ASP A 667 -8.00 -26.21 -1.57
CA ASP A 667 -8.84 -26.79 -2.62
C ASP A 667 -9.64 -25.74 -3.40
N ALA A 668 -10.05 -24.64 -2.74
CA ALA A 668 -10.64 -23.49 -3.40
C ALA A 668 -9.65 -22.81 -4.35
N PHE A 669 -8.40 -22.60 -3.91
CA PHE A 669 -7.35 -22.05 -4.76
C PHE A 669 -6.99 -22.97 -5.95
N GLN A 670 -6.90 -24.28 -5.73
CA GLN A 670 -6.66 -25.24 -6.82
C GLN A 670 -7.80 -25.24 -7.85
N ALA A 671 -9.06 -25.12 -7.40
CA ALA A 671 -10.20 -24.94 -8.31
C ALA A 671 -10.12 -23.61 -9.06
N ALA A 672 -9.69 -22.54 -8.40
CA ALA A 672 -9.49 -21.24 -9.03
C ALA A 672 -8.43 -21.30 -10.15
N LEU A 673 -7.30 -21.98 -9.93
CA LEU A 673 -6.29 -22.17 -10.97
C LEU A 673 -6.83 -22.95 -12.19
N ARG A 674 -7.65 -23.99 -11.95
CA ARG A 674 -8.33 -24.72 -13.02
C ARG A 674 -9.25 -23.81 -13.84
N MET A 675 -10.02 -22.96 -13.17
CA MET A 675 -10.92 -22.00 -13.83
C MET A 675 -10.16 -21.05 -14.76
N HIS A 676 -9.04 -20.48 -14.29
CA HIS A 676 -8.18 -19.62 -15.11
C HIS A 676 -7.59 -20.37 -16.30
N SER A 677 -7.10 -21.60 -16.07
CA SER A 677 -6.60 -22.48 -17.14
C SER A 677 -7.67 -22.79 -18.20
N MET A 678 -8.92 -22.98 -17.78
CA MET A 678 -10.04 -23.20 -18.69
C MET A 678 -10.31 -21.95 -19.53
N ALA A 679 -10.42 -20.77 -18.91
CA ALA A 679 -10.57 -19.50 -19.64
C ALA A 679 -9.46 -19.27 -20.67
N ILE A 680 -8.20 -19.47 -20.27
CA ILE A 680 -7.03 -19.27 -21.13
C ILE A 680 -7.04 -20.18 -22.36
N GLN A 681 -7.49 -21.42 -22.20
CA GLN A 681 -7.56 -22.40 -23.29
C GLN A 681 -8.84 -22.28 -24.13
N GLY A 682 -9.93 -21.80 -23.54
CA GLY A 682 -11.21 -21.62 -24.23
C GLY A 682 -11.26 -20.41 -25.14
N LEU A 683 -10.48 -19.36 -24.84
CA LEU A 683 -10.42 -18.09 -25.57
C LEU A 683 -9.00 -17.78 -26.06
N PRO A 684 -8.36 -18.68 -26.84
CA PRO A 684 -6.95 -18.56 -27.13
C PRO A 684 -6.62 -17.34 -28.01
N GLU A 685 -7.55 -16.80 -28.79
CA GLU A 685 -7.32 -15.62 -29.62
C GLU A 685 -7.17 -14.35 -28.77
N GLU A 686 -8.09 -14.14 -27.83
CA GLU A 686 -8.15 -13.01 -26.92
C GLU A 686 -6.90 -12.99 -26.03
N PHE A 687 -6.56 -14.14 -25.44
CA PHE A 687 -5.35 -14.28 -24.63
C PHE A 687 -4.07 -14.12 -25.46
N ARG A 688 -4.01 -14.67 -26.68
CA ARG A 688 -2.83 -14.53 -27.56
C ARG A 688 -2.61 -13.09 -27.99
N THR A 689 -3.65 -12.38 -28.40
CA THR A 689 -3.55 -10.97 -28.82
C THR A 689 -3.15 -10.08 -27.64
N GLY A 690 -3.75 -10.27 -26.47
CA GLY A 690 -3.37 -9.57 -25.24
C GLY A 690 -1.94 -9.86 -24.78
N LEU A 691 -1.49 -11.12 -24.82
CA LEU A 691 -0.11 -11.49 -24.48
C LEU A 691 0.92 -10.94 -25.48
N LEU A 692 0.60 -10.89 -26.77
CA LEU A 692 1.46 -10.25 -27.78
C LEU A 692 1.56 -8.73 -27.56
N ALA A 693 0.49 -8.08 -27.10
CA ALA A 693 0.50 -6.68 -26.70
C ALA A 693 1.33 -6.46 -25.43
N ALA A 694 1.17 -7.31 -24.40
CA ALA A 694 1.98 -7.28 -23.19
C ALA A 694 3.47 -7.50 -23.51
N ARG A 695 3.80 -8.43 -24.41
CA ARG A 695 5.17 -8.65 -24.88
C ARG A 695 5.76 -7.41 -25.56
N ASP A 696 4.98 -6.71 -26.38
CA ASP A 696 5.42 -5.47 -27.01
C ASP A 696 5.66 -4.37 -25.97
N LEU A 697 4.73 -4.20 -25.04
CA LEU A 697 4.82 -3.26 -23.93
C LEU A 697 6.10 -3.45 -23.11
N LEU A 698 6.36 -4.69 -22.66
CA LEU A 698 7.55 -5.04 -21.87
C LEU A 698 8.86 -4.89 -22.67
N ASN A 699 8.80 -5.01 -24.00
CA ASN A 699 9.92 -4.73 -24.91
C ASN A 699 10.03 -3.25 -25.31
N GLY A 700 9.28 -2.35 -24.66
CA GLY A 700 9.38 -0.91 -24.90
C GLY A 700 8.56 -0.38 -26.07
N ARG A 701 7.54 -1.11 -26.51
CA ARG A 701 6.62 -0.71 -27.59
C ARG A 701 5.19 -0.56 -27.06
N PRO A 702 4.93 0.39 -26.15
CA PRO A 702 3.57 0.64 -25.69
C PRO A 702 2.68 1.13 -26.83
N CYS A 703 1.40 0.77 -26.79
CA CYS A 703 0.38 1.42 -27.61
C CYS A 703 0.19 2.88 -27.15
N PRO A 704 -0.06 3.83 -28.07
CA PRO A 704 -0.42 5.19 -27.68
C PRO A 704 -1.75 5.31 -26.93
N ASP A 705 -2.67 4.35 -27.11
CA ASP A 705 -3.95 4.30 -26.41
C ASP A 705 -3.78 3.68 -25.01
N PRO A 706 -3.99 4.45 -23.92
CA PRO A 706 -3.85 3.95 -22.55
C PRO A 706 -4.83 2.84 -22.20
N SER A 707 -6.02 2.80 -22.83
CA SER A 707 -7.02 1.75 -22.59
C SER A 707 -6.51 0.39 -23.08
N ALA A 708 -5.94 0.36 -24.29
CA ALA A 708 -5.28 -0.81 -24.84
C ALA A 708 -4.08 -1.27 -23.98
N VAL A 709 -3.31 -0.33 -23.40
CA VAL A 709 -2.20 -0.66 -22.49
C VAL A 709 -2.71 -1.31 -21.20
N LEU A 710 -3.81 -0.79 -20.63
CA LEU A 710 -4.44 -1.40 -19.45
C LEU A 710 -4.92 -2.83 -19.76
N SER A 711 -5.59 -3.06 -20.89
CA SER A 711 -6.04 -4.40 -21.28
C SER A 711 -4.89 -5.39 -21.44
N ALA A 712 -3.74 -4.94 -21.95
CA ALA A 712 -2.53 -5.77 -22.02
C ALA A 712 -2.01 -6.17 -20.63
N TRP A 713 -2.03 -5.25 -19.65
CA TRP A 713 -1.69 -5.54 -18.26
C TRP A 713 -2.69 -6.48 -17.58
N GLN A 714 -3.98 -6.29 -17.82
CA GLN A 714 -5.06 -7.14 -17.31
C GLN A 714 -4.90 -8.58 -17.78
N VAL A 715 -4.69 -8.78 -19.09
CA VAL A 715 -4.42 -10.12 -19.65
C VAL A 715 -3.14 -10.70 -19.07
N LEU A 716 -2.07 -9.91 -18.95
CA LEU A 716 -0.82 -10.35 -18.34
C LEU A 716 -1.03 -10.81 -16.89
N GLY A 717 -1.76 -10.05 -16.08
CA GLY A 717 -2.08 -10.36 -14.69
C GLY A 717 -3.10 -11.50 -14.52
N LEU A 718 -3.91 -11.78 -15.54
CA LEU A 718 -4.78 -12.95 -15.57
C LEU A 718 -3.96 -14.22 -15.77
N VAL A 719 -3.06 -14.21 -16.77
CA VAL A 719 -2.19 -15.35 -17.11
C VAL A 719 -1.07 -15.54 -16.09
N PHE A 720 -0.52 -14.47 -15.52
CA PHE A 720 0.54 -14.51 -14.53
C PHE A 720 0.14 -13.67 -13.31
N PRO A 721 -0.50 -14.27 -12.29
CA PRO A 721 -1.10 -13.52 -11.19
C PRO A 721 -0.11 -12.76 -10.29
N GLN A 722 1.19 -13.05 -10.37
CA GLN A 722 2.22 -12.33 -9.62
C GLN A 722 3.31 -11.83 -10.57
N ILE A 723 3.33 -10.52 -10.81
CA ILE A 723 4.29 -9.85 -11.67
C ILE A 723 5.30 -9.11 -10.78
N GLY A 724 6.58 -9.32 -11.02
CA GLY A 724 7.67 -8.69 -10.29
C GLY A 724 8.35 -7.60 -11.09
N VAL A 725 8.48 -6.40 -10.53
CA VAL A 725 9.12 -5.25 -11.19
C VAL A 725 10.02 -4.52 -10.20
N ALA A 726 11.28 -4.26 -10.58
CA ALA A 726 12.16 -3.45 -9.74
C ALA A 726 11.55 -2.06 -9.46
N SER A 727 11.61 -1.57 -8.22
CA SER A 727 10.93 -0.33 -7.81
C SER A 727 11.38 0.89 -8.61
N GLU A 728 12.64 0.92 -9.04
CA GLU A 728 13.17 2.00 -9.87
C GLU A 728 12.77 1.88 -11.35
N HIS A 729 12.21 0.76 -11.78
CA HIS A 729 11.69 0.59 -13.15
C HIS A 729 10.18 0.74 -13.21
N LEU A 730 9.48 0.48 -12.11
CA LEU A 730 8.02 0.51 -12.00
C LEU A 730 7.38 1.80 -12.57
N PRO A 731 7.81 3.03 -12.21
CA PRO A 731 7.28 4.26 -12.81
C PRO A 731 7.40 4.28 -14.34
N GLY A 732 8.52 3.82 -14.88
CA GLY A 732 8.76 3.81 -16.32
C GLY A 732 7.91 2.77 -17.05
N VAL A 733 7.77 1.56 -16.51
CA VAL A 733 6.99 0.48 -17.14
C VAL A 733 5.48 0.79 -17.09
N CYS A 734 5.01 1.43 -16.02
CA CYS A 734 3.59 1.76 -15.84
C CYS A 734 3.16 3.07 -16.51
N ARG A 735 4.08 3.96 -16.89
CA ARG A 735 3.78 5.29 -17.44
C ARG A 735 2.77 5.30 -18.58
N SER A 736 2.83 4.29 -19.46
CA SER A 736 1.93 4.19 -20.61
C SER A 736 0.47 3.87 -20.24
N LEU A 737 0.18 3.57 -18.97
CA LEU A 737 -1.19 3.47 -18.44
C LEU A 737 -1.90 4.83 -18.39
N GLY A 738 -1.15 5.94 -18.47
CA GLY A 738 -1.73 7.28 -18.52
C GLY A 738 -2.53 7.61 -17.26
N GLU A 739 -3.86 7.62 -17.38
CA GLU A 739 -4.79 7.90 -16.27
C GLU A 739 -5.31 6.63 -15.60
N HIS A 740 -5.14 5.48 -16.24
CA HIS A 740 -5.55 4.19 -15.71
C HIS A 740 -4.58 3.71 -14.64
N ARG A 741 -5.06 2.83 -13.76
CA ARG A 741 -4.30 2.28 -12.64
C ARG A 741 -4.50 0.77 -12.58
N LEU A 742 -3.49 0.09 -12.06
CA LEU A 742 -3.52 -1.34 -11.76
C LEU A 742 -4.22 -1.58 -10.41
N GLY A 743 -4.68 -2.81 -10.18
CA GLY A 743 -5.29 -3.20 -8.91
C GLY A 743 -4.38 -2.97 -7.70
N TRP A 744 -3.26 -3.68 -7.64
CA TRP A 744 -2.42 -3.80 -6.45
C TRP A 744 -0.92 -3.64 -6.76
N ILE A 745 -0.22 -2.81 -5.98
CA ILE A 745 1.25 -2.76 -5.95
C ILE A 745 1.75 -3.05 -4.53
N VAL A 746 2.64 -4.02 -4.39
CA VAL A 746 3.27 -4.37 -3.10
C VAL A 746 4.75 -4.01 -3.14
N TYR A 747 5.17 -3.05 -2.32
CA TYR A 747 6.57 -2.68 -2.14
C TYR A 747 7.21 -3.51 -1.02
N ALA A 748 8.05 -4.48 -1.41
CA ALA A 748 8.95 -5.19 -0.52
C ALA A 748 10.23 -4.38 -0.28
N ASP A 749 10.87 -4.56 0.89
CA ASP A 749 12.06 -3.81 1.30
C ASP A 749 11.86 -2.26 1.20
N ALA A 750 10.67 -1.77 1.55
CA ALA A 750 10.28 -0.36 1.40
C ALA A 750 11.04 0.61 2.34
N ASP A 751 11.68 0.08 3.37
CA ASP A 751 12.63 0.78 4.24
C ASP A 751 13.91 1.18 3.49
N ARG A 752 14.20 0.53 2.35
CA ARG A 752 15.28 0.87 1.41
C ARG A 752 14.77 1.63 0.19
N LEU A 753 13.48 1.96 0.13
CA LEU A 753 12.89 2.67 -1.00
C LEU A 753 12.80 4.17 -0.70
N ARG A 754 13.22 5.01 -1.65
CA ARG A 754 13.10 6.46 -1.51
C ARG A 754 11.64 6.91 -1.68
N PRO A 755 11.15 7.85 -0.86
CA PRO A 755 9.75 8.31 -0.90
C PRO A 755 9.26 8.72 -2.30
N GLY A 756 10.04 9.53 -3.03
CA GLY A 756 9.65 9.98 -4.36
C GLY A 756 9.54 8.87 -5.41
N VAL A 757 10.27 7.76 -5.26
CA VAL A 757 10.15 6.58 -6.14
C VAL A 757 8.88 5.81 -5.81
N ALA A 758 8.62 5.56 -4.52
CA ALA A 758 7.39 4.92 -4.08
C ALA A 758 6.17 5.72 -4.52
N TYR A 759 6.19 7.04 -4.27
CA TYR A 759 5.14 7.97 -4.69
C TYR A 759 4.84 7.87 -6.18
N ALA A 760 5.87 7.91 -7.04
CA ALA A 760 5.69 7.81 -8.49
C ALA A 760 5.05 6.49 -8.92
N GLY A 761 5.42 5.36 -8.31
CA GLY A 761 4.78 4.08 -8.62
C GLY A 761 3.35 3.97 -8.06
N LEU A 762 3.05 4.59 -6.91
CA LEU A 762 1.70 4.65 -6.34
C LEU A 762 0.70 5.36 -7.25
N LEU A 763 1.16 6.28 -8.10
CA LEU A 763 0.28 6.94 -9.09
C LEU A 763 -0.39 5.96 -10.05
N HIS A 764 0.18 4.76 -10.20
CA HIS A 764 -0.25 3.74 -11.15
C HIS A 764 -1.06 2.60 -10.50
N ALA A 765 -1.49 2.73 -9.23
CA ALA A 765 -2.28 1.71 -8.55
C ALA A 765 -3.47 2.26 -7.76
N HIS A 766 -4.51 1.43 -7.64
CA HIS A 766 -5.65 1.69 -6.76
C HIS A 766 -5.32 1.35 -5.30
N ARG A 767 -4.58 0.26 -5.08
CA ARG A 767 -4.24 -0.25 -3.75
C ARG A 767 -2.75 -0.53 -3.65
N ALA A 768 -2.16 -0.22 -2.51
CA ALA A 768 -0.76 -0.51 -2.29
C ALA A 768 -0.46 -0.99 -0.87
N ILE A 769 0.57 -1.83 -0.79
CA ILE A 769 1.08 -2.37 0.46
C ILE A 769 2.57 -2.03 0.57
N LEU A 770 3.00 -1.43 1.68
CA LEU A 770 4.42 -1.19 2.00
C LEU A 770 4.88 -2.16 3.08
N MET A 771 6.04 -2.79 2.89
CA MET A 771 6.61 -3.76 3.82
C MET A 771 8.06 -3.41 4.09
N ALA A 772 8.50 -3.48 5.35
CA ALA A 772 9.91 -3.39 5.68
C ALA A 772 10.66 -4.65 5.23
N GLY A 773 11.94 -4.52 4.91
CA GLY A 773 12.82 -5.63 4.66
C GLY A 773 13.12 -6.46 5.90
N HIS A 774 13.69 -7.65 5.68
CA HIS A 774 13.89 -8.67 6.72
C HIS A 774 15.10 -8.42 7.64
N GLN A 775 15.94 -7.43 7.34
CA GLN A 775 17.08 -7.06 8.17
C GLN A 775 16.88 -5.64 8.71
N ASP A 776 17.18 -5.44 9.99
CA ASP A 776 17.36 -4.11 10.57
C ASP A 776 18.61 -3.47 9.96
N HIS A 777 18.44 -2.92 8.77
CA HIS A 777 19.42 -2.00 8.22
C HIS A 777 19.33 -0.70 9.03
N ALA A 778 20.49 -0.18 9.45
CA ALA A 778 20.54 1.19 9.97
C ALA A 778 19.85 2.12 8.96
N GLU A 779 18.93 2.97 9.41
CA GLU A 779 18.20 3.90 8.54
C GLU A 779 19.17 4.63 7.60
N GLY A 780 18.98 4.48 6.28
CA GLY A 780 19.85 5.08 5.27
C GLY A 780 21.06 4.24 4.82
N SER A 781 21.28 3.04 5.36
CA SER A 781 22.30 2.11 4.88
C SER A 781 21.82 1.32 3.66
N PHE A 782 22.11 1.83 2.46
CA PHE A 782 21.87 1.11 1.21
C PHE A 782 23.08 0.23 0.88
N GLU A 783 23.10 -1.03 1.35
CA GLU A 783 24.16 -2.00 1.01
C GLU A 783 24.36 -2.18 -0.51
N ASN A 784 23.31 -1.85 -1.27
CA ASN A 784 23.33 -1.74 -2.73
C ASN A 784 22.80 -0.36 -3.12
N PRO A 785 23.63 0.56 -3.67
CA PRO A 785 23.16 1.86 -4.08
C PRO A 785 22.20 1.74 -5.28
N PRO A 786 21.16 2.59 -5.35
CA PRO A 786 20.20 2.58 -6.45
C PRO A 786 20.90 2.84 -7.81
N PRO A 787 20.23 2.54 -8.95
CA PRO A 787 20.77 2.79 -10.31
C PRO A 787 20.88 4.27 -10.67
N TYR A 788 20.79 5.18 -9.70
CA TYR A 788 20.92 6.62 -9.84
C TYR A 788 21.72 7.21 -8.68
N THR A 789 22.38 8.33 -8.95
CA THR A 789 23.13 9.08 -7.95
C THR A 789 22.24 10.17 -7.41
N ALA A 790 21.91 10.11 -6.12
CA ALA A 790 21.14 11.18 -5.50
C ALA A 790 22.04 12.36 -5.07
N PRO A 791 21.47 13.57 -5.00
CA PRO A 791 22.15 14.71 -4.41
C PRO A 791 22.64 14.39 -2.98
N PRO A 792 23.82 14.90 -2.59
CA PRO A 792 24.30 14.83 -1.21
C PRO A 792 23.28 15.41 -0.23
N GLU A 793 23.27 14.93 1.02
CA GLU A 793 22.28 15.36 2.03
C GLU A 793 22.21 16.88 2.16
N GLY A 794 23.34 17.59 2.23
CA GLY A 794 23.37 19.05 2.33
C GLY A 794 22.64 19.77 1.18
N VAL A 795 22.69 19.20 -0.03
CA VAL A 795 21.93 19.71 -1.19
C VAL A 795 20.43 19.44 -1.01
N GLN A 796 20.06 18.23 -0.57
CA GLN A 796 18.65 17.89 -0.32
C GLN A 796 18.02 18.78 0.77
N LEU A 797 18.76 19.08 1.84
CA LEU A 797 18.30 19.98 2.91
C LEU A 797 18.19 21.43 2.43
N SER A 798 19.10 21.87 1.56
CA SER A 798 19.01 23.20 0.94
C SER A 798 17.76 23.31 0.05
N LEU A 799 17.45 22.26 -0.72
CA LEU A 799 16.22 22.17 -1.50
C LEU A 799 14.97 22.16 -0.60
N ALA A 800 14.99 21.42 0.51
CA ALA A 800 13.87 21.39 1.45
C ALA A 800 13.55 22.79 1.99
N ARG A 801 14.58 23.55 2.39
CA ARG A 801 14.44 24.94 2.84
C ARG A 801 13.93 25.86 1.73
N ALA A 802 14.43 25.70 0.51
CA ALA A 802 13.97 26.49 -0.65
C ALA A 802 12.48 26.28 -0.94
N HIS A 803 11.99 25.04 -0.77
CA HIS A 803 10.58 24.68 -0.94
C HIS A 803 9.73 24.85 0.32
N SER A 804 10.28 25.46 1.39
CA SER A 804 9.59 25.62 2.68
C SER A 804 9.02 24.32 3.25
N CYS A 805 9.74 23.21 3.05
CA CYS A 805 9.37 21.87 3.51
C CYS A 805 10.22 21.44 4.71
N SER A 806 9.64 20.68 5.65
CA SER A 806 10.38 20.02 6.72
C SER A 806 11.55 19.17 6.21
N GLU A 807 12.70 19.25 6.90
CA GLU A 807 13.90 18.47 6.58
C GLU A 807 13.67 16.95 6.71
N GLY A 808 12.63 16.53 7.46
CA GLY A 808 12.24 15.12 7.60
C GLY A 808 11.76 14.47 6.30
N TRP A 809 11.34 15.26 5.31
CA TRP A 809 10.92 14.76 3.99
C TRP A 809 12.08 14.43 3.04
N SER A 810 13.32 14.76 3.44
CA SER A 810 14.51 14.49 2.64
C SER A 810 14.72 12.98 2.46
N PRO A 811 14.89 12.47 1.22
CA PRO A 811 15.22 11.07 0.98
C PRO A 811 16.54 10.57 1.59
N ALA A 812 17.37 11.45 2.15
CA ALA A 812 18.56 11.07 2.93
C ALA A 812 18.25 10.76 4.39
N ARG A 813 17.11 11.24 4.92
CA ARG A 813 16.73 11.14 6.34
C ARG A 813 15.54 10.22 6.60
N THR A 814 14.82 9.83 5.56
CA THR A 814 13.65 8.95 5.68
C THR A 814 13.50 8.05 4.45
N SER A 815 12.79 6.95 4.64
CA SER A 815 12.38 6.02 3.59
C SER A 815 10.88 6.11 3.35
N ALA A 816 10.41 5.49 2.25
CA ALA A 816 8.98 5.38 1.98
C ALA A 816 8.25 4.67 3.13
N TYR A 817 8.85 3.61 3.67
CA TYR A 817 8.31 2.91 4.84
C TYR A 817 8.29 3.78 6.09
N GLY A 818 9.38 4.50 6.39
CA GLY A 818 9.46 5.37 7.57
C GLY A 818 8.37 6.45 7.59
N LEU A 819 8.08 7.05 6.43
CA LEU A 819 6.98 8.00 6.29
C LEU A 819 5.60 7.35 6.46
N ALA A 820 5.38 6.21 5.83
CA ALA A 820 4.07 5.56 5.85
C ALA A 820 3.74 4.88 7.19
N VAL A 821 4.74 4.42 7.96
CA VAL A 821 4.52 3.92 9.32
C VAL A 821 4.11 5.05 10.26
N ALA A 822 4.69 6.25 10.10
CA ALA A 822 4.35 7.40 10.94
C ALA A 822 2.87 7.84 10.82
N THR A 823 2.20 7.43 9.74
CA THR A 823 0.80 7.78 9.42
C THR A 823 -0.14 6.57 9.49
N SER A 824 0.40 5.37 9.66
CA SER A 824 -0.34 4.11 9.72
C SER A 824 -1.14 3.98 11.02
N ARG A 825 -2.33 3.36 10.92
CA ARG A 825 -3.15 2.98 12.09
C ARG A 825 -2.40 2.04 13.03
N TYR A 826 -1.61 1.13 12.46
CA TYR A 826 -0.81 0.18 13.21
C TYR A 826 0.65 0.60 13.20
N SER A 827 1.21 0.85 14.38
CA SER A 827 2.64 1.11 14.57
C SER A 827 3.31 -0.08 15.26
N GLY A 828 4.61 -0.26 15.01
CA GLY A 828 5.43 -1.29 15.65
C GLY A 828 5.41 -1.22 17.18
#